data_AF-R5YDI8-F1
#
_entry.id   AF-R5YDI8-F1
#
_cell.length_a   1.000
_cell.length_b   1.000
_cell.length_c   1.000
_cell.angle_alpha   90.00
_cell.angle_beta   90.00
_cell.angle_gamma   90.00
#
_symmetry.space_group_name_H-M   'P 1'
#
loop_
_entity.id
_entity.type
_entity.pdbx_description
1 polymer ?
#
loop_
_entity_poly.entity_id
_entity_poly.type
_entity_poly.pdbx_seq_one_letter_code
_entity_poly.pdbx_strand_id
1 'polypeptide(L)'
;MPTDSSLYTEESWQHLQDMLNAVKEGLDITHQAEVDKFAQNIEDAIADLDYIGANYDDVRKAIEEANATMDEKLHTAASRAAVRNAINLVNYNLDVTEQATVDGYAAAIRNAVAGLEYNPADYSAVTTAKGKVPTDSSLYTAESWKNLQDKISAVEEGLDIRYQEQVNNYAKAIEQAIIDLKYLPADYTKLNEAVADAEAAIKTGYYTDETVASLNDVLKSIDKNLDIRNQKKVDMYEQAVRTGISGLKYKPADYSAVETAKGKVPANSSLYTEESWQNLQNKLTAVEEGLDIRYQEQVTGYAEAIEQALLDLKYIGADYTKLREVVKKAEAEIATHYYTQESSSMLQMTIDLIDWNLDISHQDDVDRYVESIKAGMLKLEKLPADYTELDKAITDANEKIATGWYTDESVAKLQEALDSVLPGLTKDRQDEVDEYTQTIVKATNDLVKKLANYTELQKILDLLDNSSSEIYNNTYKNFDEVMALINAYREETVKNNMNLPIDKQSQVDEMTATLQGYIDSLELEEAKATFEAKEGSTTVIKDGYIYGLTTGLTKASFLNNFVTYENVTISYSGNKGRYLGTGTVVTATSTLTGEVIGTYTIIIYGDVSGDGIINSVDELMVSNTIQKNFILSPAASKAARLVSRKALTNADYLALRAVVRKQASINQKTGKLA
;
A
#
# COMPACT_ATOMS: atom_id res chain seq x y z
N MET A 1 -193.31 -21.38 -8.00
CA MET A 1 -192.69 -21.22 -6.67
C MET A 1 -191.22 -21.51 -6.77
N PRO A 2 -190.35 -20.58 -6.36
CA PRO A 2 -188.95 -20.88 -6.09
C PRO A 2 -188.85 -21.95 -4.99
N THR A 3 -187.90 -22.87 -5.13
CA THR A 3 -187.83 -24.08 -4.29
C THR A 3 -186.71 -24.05 -3.26
N ASP A 4 -185.80 -23.08 -3.37
CA ASP A 4 -184.65 -22.95 -2.48
C ASP A 4 -184.67 -21.58 -1.80
N SER A 5 -185.06 -21.58 -0.53
CA SER A 5 -185.14 -20.36 0.28
C SER A 5 -183.76 -19.79 0.62
N SER A 6 -182.70 -20.61 0.56
CA SER A 6 -181.35 -20.21 0.98
C SER A 6 -180.69 -19.22 0.03
N LEU A 7 -181.28 -19.01 -1.15
CA LEU A 7 -180.78 -18.06 -2.14
C LEU A 7 -181.29 -16.63 -1.93
N TYR A 8 -182.36 -16.46 -1.15
CA TYR A 8 -183.07 -15.18 -1.02
C TYR A 8 -182.90 -14.58 0.38
N THR A 9 -182.97 -13.26 0.49
CA THR A 9 -182.91 -12.59 1.79
C THR A 9 -184.05 -13.08 2.69
N GLU A 10 -183.79 -13.13 3.99
CA GLU A 10 -184.79 -13.57 4.97
C GLU A 10 -186.06 -12.71 4.88
N GLU A 11 -185.91 -11.41 4.64
CA GLU A 11 -187.02 -10.45 4.51
C GLU A 11 -187.89 -10.72 3.27
N SER A 12 -187.29 -10.81 2.07
CA SER A 12 -188.06 -11.04 0.84
C SER A 12 -188.67 -12.44 0.80
N TRP A 13 -187.95 -13.44 1.32
CA TRP A 13 -188.48 -14.80 1.43
C TRP A 13 -189.65 -14.88 2.41
N GLN A 14 -189.53 -14.24 3.58
CA GLN A 14 -190.61 -14.17 4.55
C GLN A 14 -191.83 -13.43 3.98
N HIS A 15 -191.63 -12.36 3.20
CA HIS A 15 -192.72 -11.65 2.52
C HIS A 15 -193.51 -12.56 1.57
N LEU A 16 -192.82 -13.37 0.76
CA LEU A 16 -193.46 -14.37 -0.10
C LEU A 16 -194.21 -15.42 0.72
N GLN A 17 -193.61 -15.91 1.82
CA GLN A 17 -194.29 -16.86 2.72
C GLN A 17 -195.55 -16.26 3.34
N ASP A 18 -195.53 -15.00 3.74
CA ASP A 18 -196.69 -14.31 4.28
C ASP A 18 -197.81 -14.20 3.24
N MET A 19 -197.48 -13.90 1.97
CA MET A 19 -198.46 -13.85 0.87
C MET A 19 -199.05 -15.23 0.54
N LEU A 20 -198.25 -16.30 0.58
CA LEU A 20 -198.74 -17.67 0.43
C LEU A 20 -199.67 -18.08 1.58
N ASN A 21 -199.30 -17.75 2.82
CA ASN A 21 -200.10 -18.06 4.01
C ASN A 21 -201.41 -17.27 4.07
N ALA A 22 -201.50 -16.13 3.39
CA ALA A 22 -202.71 -15.32 3.31
C ALA A 22 -203.80 -15.92 2.39
N VAL A 23 -203.47 -16.92 1.55
CA VAL A 23 -204.40 -17.56 0.62
C VAL A 23 -205.49 -18.32 1.38
N LYS A 24 -206.76 -18.09 1.00
CA LYS A 24 -207.91 -18.83 1.53
C LYS A 24 -208.45 -19.81 0.50
N GLU A 25 -208.47 -21.09 0.84
CA GLU A 25 -208.98 -22.16 -0.03
C GLU A 25 -210.50 -22.39 0.13
N GLY A 26 -211.15 -22.97 -0.89
CA GLY A 26 -212.56 -23.37 -0.85
C GLY A 26 -213.59 -22.26 -1.17
N LEU A 27 -213.15 -21.13 -1.74
CA LEU A 27 -214.02 -20.04 -2.19
C LEU A 27 -214.86 -20.43 -3.43
N ASP A 28 -216.09 -19.90 -3.53
CA ASP A 28 -216.96 -20.11 -4.69
C ASP A 28 -216.67 -19.10 -5.83
N ILE A 29 -217.29 -19.34 -6.99
CA ILE A 29 -217.05 -18.54 -8.21
C ILE A 29 -217.35 -17.03 -8.07
N THR A 30 -218.12 -16.62 -7.06
CA THR A 30 -218.46 -15.20 -6.85
C THR A 30 -217.30 -14.40 -6.22
N HIS A 31 -216.27 -15.08 -5.71
CA HIS A 31 -215.09 -14.50 -5.07
C HIS A 31 -213.83 -14.51 -5.96
N GLN A 32 -214.01 -14.69 -7.28
CA GLN A 32 -212.89 -14.81 -8.23
C GLN A 32 -211.90 -13.63 -8.16
N ALA A 33 -212.39 -12.40 -7.96
CA ALA A 33 -211.54 -11.22 -7.82
C ALA A 33 -210.61 -11.27 -6.58
N GLU A 34 -211.01 -11.96 -5.51
CA GLU A 34 -210.19 -12.16 -4.30
C GLU A 34 -209.12 -13.24 -4.55
N VAL A 35 -209.47 -14.31 -5.27
CA VAL A 35 -208.53 -15.35 -5.73
C VAL A 35 -207.48 -14.76 -6.68
N ASP A 36 -207.89 -13.92 -7.65
CA ASP A 36 -206.99 -13.24 -8.57
C ASP A 36 -206.04 -12.28 -7.83
N LYS A 37 -206.53 -11.63 -6.76
CA LYS A 37 -205.70 -10.74 -5.94
C LYS A 37 -204.67 -11.50 -5.11
N PHE A 38 -205.00 -12.68 -4.58
CA PHE A 38 -204.02 -13.55 -3.92
C PHE A 38 -202.95 -14.03 -4.90
N ALA A 39 -203.35 -14.46 -6.10
CA ALA A 39 -202.40 -14.84 -7.15
C ALA A 39 -201.48 -13.68 -7.51
N GLN A 40 -202.03 -12.47 -7.73
CA GLN A 40 -201.23 -11.29 -8.05
C GLN A 40 -200.27 -10.90 -6.92
N ASN A 41 -200.70 -10.92 -5.66
CA ASN A 41 -199.80 -10.62 -4.54
C ASN A 41 -198.67 -11.64 -4.39
N ILE A 42 -198.92 -12.92 -4.69
CA ILE A 42 -197.87 -13.95 -4.73
C ILE A 42 -196.93 -13.72 -5.91
N GLU A 43 -197.45 -13.38 -7.09
CA GLU A 43 -196.63 -13.05 -8.26
C GLU A 43 -195.74 -11.82 -8.00
N ASP A 44 -196.30 -10.77 -7.38
CA ASP A 44 -195.56 -9.57 -6.98
C ASP A 44 -194.48 -9.93 -5.93
N ALA A 45 -194.83 -10.70 -4.89
CA ALA A 45 -193.86 -11.13 -3.89
C ALA A 45 -192.79 -12.10 -4.42
N ILE A 46 -193.07 -12.86 -5.48
CA ILE A 46 -192.07 -13.65 -6.21
C ILE A 46 -191.17 -12.73 -7.04
N ALA A 47 -191.72 -11.69 -7.66
CA ALA A 47 -190.96 -10.72 -8.44
C ALA A 47 -190.06 -9.84 -7.56
N ASP A 48 -190.49 -9.57 -6.33
CA ASP A 48 -189.76 -8.79 -5.31
C ASP A 48 -188.81 -9.65 -4.46
N LEU A 49 -188.60 -10.93 -4.83
CA LEU A 49 -187.58 -11.74 -4.18
C LEU A 49 -186.20 -11.17 -4.45
N ASP A 50 -185.50 -10.87 -3.37
CA ASP A 50 -184.14 -10.35 -3.41
C ASP A 50 -183.15 -11.45 -3.04
N TYR A 51 -182.07 -11.58 -3.80
CA TYR A 51 -181.06 -12.61 -3.54
C TYR A 51 -180.14 -12.21 -2.38
N ILE A 52 -179.63 -13.19 -1.63
CA ILE A 52 -178.56 -12.93 -0.66
C ILE A 52 -177.29 -12.52 -1.43
N GLY A 53 -176.58 -11.50 -0.96
CA GLY A 53 -175.28 -11.14 -1.51
C GLY A 53 -174.26 -12.28 -1.41
N ALA A 54 -173.37 -12.40 -2.39
CA ALA A 54 -172.29 -13.40 -2.35
C ALA A 54 -171.33 -13.19 -1.16
N ASN A 55 -170.64 -14.25 -0.73
CA ASN A 55 -169.62 -14.18 0.31
C ASN A 55 -168.26 -13.74 -0.26
N TYR A 56 -167.75 -12.58 0.19
CA TYR A 56 -166.47 -12.00 -0.24
C TYR A 56 -165.32 -12.16 0.75
N ASP A 57 -165.46 -12.96 1.81
CA ASP A 57 -164.44 -13.10 2.86
C ASP A 57 -163.08 -13.54 2.29
N ASP A 58 -163.08 -14.52 1.37
CA ASP A 58 -161.86 -15.00 0.72
C ASP A 58 -161.23 -13.97 -0.23
N VAL A 59 -162.05 -13.15 -0.89
CA VAL A 59 -161.58 -12.03 -1.71
C VAL A 59 -160.92 -10.98 -0.82
N ARG A 60 -161.55 -10.59 0.29
CA ARG A 60 -160.97 -9.62 1.24
C ARG A 60 -159.64 -10.13 1.80
N LYS A 61 -159.57 -11.40 2.19
CA LYS A 61 -158.33 -12.03 2.64
C LYS A 61 -157.24 -12.04 1.56
N ALA A 62 -157.59 -12.38 0.31
CA ALA A 62 -156.65 -12.33 -0.81
C ALA A 62 -156.14 -10.91 -1.08
N ILE A 63 -156.99 -9.88 -0.94
CA ILE A 63 -156.60 -8.47 -1.05
C ILE A 63 -155.65 -8.06 0.08
N GLU A 64 -155.92 -8.48 1.31
CA GLU A 64 -155.03 -8.22 2.46
C GLU A 64 -153.65 -8.87 2.25
N GLU A 65 -153.61 -10.14 1.87
CA GLU A 65 -152.38 -10.87 1.54
C GLU A 65 -151.62 -10.20 0.39
N ALA A 66 -152.34 -9.77 -0.64
CA ALA A 66 -151.77 -9.05 -1.77
C ALA A 66 -151.13 -7.73 -1.35
N ASN A 67 -151.84 -6.91 -0.56
CA ASN A 67 -151.33 -5.62 -0.10
C ASN A 67 -150.15 -5.77 0.87
N ALA A 68 -150.14 -6.80 1.70
CA ALA A 68 -149.03 -7.10 2.61
C ALA A 68 -147.79 -7.60 1.86
N THR A 69 -147.96 -8.36 0.78
CA THR A 69 -146.86 -8.93 -0.01
C THR A 69 -146.32 -7.94 -1.04
N MET A 70 -147.18 -7.06 -1.56
CA MET A 70 -146.87 -6.09 -2.61
C MET A 70 -146.00 -4.94 -2.08
N ASP A 71 -144.70 -5.22 -1.93
CA ASP A 71 -143.71 -4.23 -1.49
C ASP A 71 -143.14 -3.42 -2.68
N GLU A 72 -143.05 -2.09 -2.50
CA GLU A 72 -142.57 -1.16 -3.53
C GLU A 72 -141.08 -1.36 -3.90
N LYS A 73 -140.28 -1.67 -2.89
CA LYS A 73 -138.84 -1.83 -2.99
C LYS A 73 -138.48 -3.22 -3.51
N LEU A 74 -139.23 -4.25 -3.12
CA LEU A 74 -138.90 -5.62 -3.45
C LEU A 74 -139.36 -6.03 -4.85
N HIS A 75 -140.54 -5.60 -5.30
CA HIS A 75 -141.14 -6.13 -6.52
C HIS A 75 -141.11 -5.15 -7.71
N THR A 76 -141.25 -5.65 -8.93
CA THR A 76 -141.30 -4.81 -10.14
C THR A 76 -142.60 -4.02 -10.24
N ALA A 77 -142.53 -2.81 -10.79
CA ALA A 77 -143.72 -1.99 -11.00
C ALA A 77 -144.78 -2.71 -11.86
N ALA A 78 -144.34 -3.48 -12.86
CA ALA A 78 -145.21 -4.24 -13.76
C ALA A 78 -145.96 -5.36 -13.04
N SER A 79 -145.27 -6.19 -12.25
CA SER A 79 -145.91 -7.30 -11.52
C SER A 79 -146.85 -6.81 -10.41
N ARG A 80 -146.48 -5.72 -9.71
CA ARG A 80 -147.40 -5.04 -8.79
C ARG A 80 -148.65 -4.48 -9.47
N ALA A 81 -148.51 -3.91 -10.67
CA ALA A 81 -149.65 -3.41 -11.43
C ALA A 81 -150.61 -4.54 -11.82
N ALA A 82 -150.09 -5.74 -12.15
CA ALA A 82 -150.92 -6.92 -12.40
C ALA A 82 -151.75 -7.32 -11.18
N VAL A 83 -151.17 -7.30 -9.98
CA VAL A 83 -151.89 -7.53 -8.72
C VAL A 83 -152.99 -6.49 -8.50
N ARG A 84 -152.66 -5.19 -8.64
CA ARG A 84 -153.64 -4.09 -8.49
C ARG A 84 -154.79 -4.21 -9.50
N ASN A 85 -154.50 -4.60 -10.73
CA ASN A 85 -155.53 -4.82 -11.75
C ASN A 85 -156.46 -5.97 -11.35
N ALA A 86 -155.93 -7.08 -10.84
CA ALA A 86 -156.75 -8.20 -10.36
C ALA A 86 -157.69 -7.79 -9.21
N ILE A 87 -157.20 -6.95 -8.28
CA ILE A 87 -158.01 -6.39 -7.18
C ILE A 87 -159.11 -5.46 -7.71
N ASN A 88 -158.78 -4.59 -8.67
CA ASN A 88 -159.72 -3.61 -9.22
C ASN A 88 -160.83 -4.24 -10.08
N LEU A 89 -160.66 -5.49 -10.53
CA LEU A 89 -161.68 -6.23 -11.29
C LEU A 89 -162.80 -6.80 -10.42
N VAL A 90 -162.66 -6.79 -9.09
CA VAL A 90 -163.67 -7.30 -8.16
C VAL A 90 -164.94 -6.47 -8.23
N ASN A 91 -166.05 -7.09 -8.66
CA ASN A 91 -167.38 -6.51 -8.56
C ASN A 91 -168.03 -6.94 -7.23
N TYR A 92 -168.47 -5.98 -6.40
CA TYR A 92 -169.05 -6.22 -5.07
C TYR A 92 -170.58 -6.29 -5.03
N ASN A 93 -171.23 -6.20 -6.20
CA ASN A 93 -172.69 -6.20 -6.32
C ASN A 93 -173.25 -7.57 -6.77
N LEU A 94 -172.49 -8.66 -6.62
CA LEU A 94 -172.93 -9.99 -7.05
C LEU A 94 -173.70 -10.70 -5.94
N ASP A 95 -174.69 -11.50 -6.34
CA ASP A 95 -175.50 -12.31 -5.44
C ASP A 95 -175.01 -13.77 -5.37
N VAL A 96 -175.59 -14.55 -4.45
CA VAL A 96 -175.19 -15.93 -4.14
C VAL A 96 -175.25 -16.88 -5.35
N THR A 97 -176.03 -16.58 -6.39
CA THR A 97 -176.06 -17.38 -7.62
C THR A 97 -174.77 -17.26 -8.44
N GLU A 98 -173.97 -16.22 -8.20
CA GLU A 98 -172.72 -15.91 -8.87
C GLU A 98 -171.47 -16.17 -7.99
N GLN A 99 -171.62 -16.92 -6.90
CA GLN A 99 -170.52 -17.19 -5.94
C GLN A 99 -169.24 -17.73 -6.60
N ALA A 100 -169.35 -18.54 -7.66
CA ALA A 100 -168.18 -19.04 -8.40
C ALA A 100 -167.36 -17.92 -9.08
N THR A 101 -168.01 -16.83 -9.50
CA THR A 101 -167.33 -15.64 -10.03
C THR A 101 -166.57 -14.91 -8.92
N VAL A 102 -167.17 -14.80 -7.72
CA VAL A 102 -166.53 -14.19 -6.54
C VAL A 102 -165.30 -14.99 -6.11
N ASP A 103 -165.42 -16.31 -6.03
CA ASP A 103 -164.30 -17.20 -5.72
C ASP A 103 -163.18 -17.09 -6.78
N GLY A 104 -163.57 -16.93 -8.05
CA GLY A 104 -162.66 -16.67 -9.17
C GLY A 104 -161.82 -15.40 -9.00
N TYR A 105 -162.40 -14.33 -8.43
CA TYR A 105 -161.63 -13.12 -8.11
C TYR A 105 -160.54 -13.38 -7.06
N ALA A 106 -160.86 -14.11 -5.98
CA ALA A 106 -159.87 -14.45 -4.96
C ALA A 106 -158.72 -15.29 -5.54
N ALA A 107 -159.03 -16.26 -6.41
CA ALA A 107 -158.02 -17.05 -7.12
C ALA A 107 -157.15 -16.19 -8.06
N ALA A 108 -157.76 -15.27 -8.82
CA ALA A 108 -157.04 -14.37 -9.71
C ALA A 108 -156.06 -13.45 -8.95
N ILE A 109 -156.48 -12.91 -7.81
CA ILE A 109 -155.62 -12.07 -6.95
C ILE A 109 -154.44 -12.89 -6.42
N ARG A 110 -154.68 -14.08 -5.87
CA ARG A 110 -153.60 -14.96 -5.36
C ARG A 110 -152.63 -15.38 -6.46
N ASN A 111 -153.12 -15.68 -7.66
CA ASN A 111 -152.27 -15.98 -8.82
C ASN A 111 -151.43 -14.77 -9.23
N ALA A 112 -152.00 -13.57 -9.24
CA ALA A 112 -151.24 -12.35 -9.51
C ALA A 112 -150.16 -12.09 -8.45
N VAL A 113 -150.46 -12.36 -7.17
CA VAL A 113 -149.49 -12.28 -6.06
C VAL A 113 -148.37 -13.31 -6.23
N ALA A 114 -148.69 -14.54 -6.63
CA ALA A 114 -147.69 -15.57 -6.93
C ALA A 114 -146.82 -15.21 -8.15
N GLY A 115 -147.34 -14.39 -9.06
CA GLY A 115 -146.62 -13.82 -10.20
C GLY A 115 -145.86 -12.53 -9.89
N LEU A 116 -145.69 -12.15 -8.62
CA LEU A 116 -144.85 -11.02 -8.26
C LEU A 116 -143.38 -11.30 -8.61
N GLU A 117 -142.79 -10.40 -9.39
CA GLU A 117 -141.39 -10.47 -9.79
C GLU A 117 -140.57 -9.51 -8.93
N TYR A 118 -139.37 -9.90 -8.53
CA TYR A 118 -138.47 -9.05 -7.75
C TYR A 118 -137.77 -8.02 -8.63
N ASN A 119 -137.49 -6.83 -8.09
CA ASN A 119 -136.61 -5.85 -8.72
C ASN A 119 -135.19 -6.41 -8.84
N PRO A 120 -134.43 -6.03 -9.89
CA PRO A 120 -133.01 -6.37 -9.95
C PRO A 120 -132.23 -5.68 -8.81
N ALA A 121 -131.14 -6.29 -8.36
CA ALA A 121 -130.20 -5.63 -7.45
C ALA A 121 -129.45 -4.49 -8.16
N ASP A 122 -129.03 -3.49 -7.39
CA ASP A 122 -128.23 -2.36 -7.86
C ASP A 122 -126.73 -2.71 -7.83
N TYR A 123 -126.13 -2.83 -9.03
CA TYR A 123 -124.70 -3.12 -9.24
C TYR A 123 -123.84 -1.85 -9.42
N SER A 124 -124.38 -0.65 -9.24
CA SER A 124 -123.66 0.62 -9.45
C SER A 124 -122.34 0.71 -8.65
N ALA A 125 -122.34 0.23 -7.41
CA ALA A 125 -121.14 0.15 -6.57
C ALA A 125 -120.09 -0.82 -7.13
N VAL A 126 -120.51 -1.97 -7.66
CA VAL A 126 -119.61 -2.95 -8.29
C VAL A 126 -118.98 -2.37 -9.55
N THR A 127 -119.77 -1.71 -10.40
CA THR A 127 -119.28 -1.02 -11.60
C THR A 127 -118.26 0.07 -11.23
N THR A 128 -118.54 0.84 -10.17
CA THR A 128 -117.62 1.87 -9.67
C THR A 128 -116.31 1.25 -9.17
N ALA A 129 -116.37 0.15 -8.41
CA ALA A 129 -115.19 -0.56 -7.92
C ALA A 129 -114.35 -1.13 -9.08
N LYS A 130 -114.98 -1.76 -10.08
CA LYS A 130 -114.30 -2.24 -11.30
C LYS A 130 -113.62 -1.10 -12.07
N GLY A 131 -114.19 0.10 -12.07
CA GLY A 131 -113.59 1.29 -12.68
C GLY A 131 -112.34 1.82 -11.98
N LYS A 132 -112.08 1.43 -10.72
CA LYS A 132 -110.88 1.82 -9.95
C LYS A 132 -109.69 0.87 -10.18
N VAL A 133 -109.88 -0.22 -10.92
CA VAL A 133 -108.82 -1.20 -11.20
C VAL A 133 -107.70 -0.50 -11.98
N PRO A 134 -106.43 -0.57 -11.53
CA PRO A 134 -105.32 0.02 -12.25
C PRO A 134 -105.22 -0.53 -13.68
N THR A 135 -104.92 0.33 -14.66
CA THR A 135 -104.84 -0.09 -16.06
C THR A 135 -103.56 -0.86 -16.39
N ASP A 136 -102.50 -0.62 -15.63
CA ASP A 136 -101.20 -1.25 -15.82
C ASP A 136 -100.95 -2.30 -14.72
N SER A 137 -101.15 -3.57 -15.08
CA SER A 137 -100.90 -4.70 -14.18
C SER A 137 -99.41 -5.01 -14.01
N SER A 138 -98.55 -4.54 -14.93
CA SER A 138 -97.12 -4.89 -14.94
C SER A 138 -96.37 -4.31 -13.74
N LEU A 139 -96.95 -3.32 -13.05
CA LEU A 139 -96.38 -2.70 -11.87
C LEU A 139 -96.57 -3.53 -10.60
N TYR A 140 -97.48 -4.50 -10.60
CA TYR A 140 -97.90 -5.23 -9.40
C TYR A 140 -97.44 -6.69 -9.41
N THR A 141 -97.31 -7.28 -8.21
CA THR A 141 -96.99 -8.70 -8.07
C THR A 141 -98.11 -9.55 -8.67
N ALA A 142 -97.72 -10.66 -9.31
CA ALA A 142 -98.65 -11.59 -9.93
C ALA A 142 -99.69 -12.12 -8.92
N GLU A 143 -99.27 -12.37 -7.68
CA GLU A 143 -100.16 -12.85 -6.60
C GLU A 143 -101.25 -11.83 -6.24
N SER A 144 -100.88 -10.57 -5.97
CA SER A 144 -101.86 -9.54 -5.61
C SER A 144 -102.80 -9.21 -6.77
N TRP A 145 -102.26 -9.23 -8.01
CA TRP A 145 -103.06 -9.00 -9.21
C TRP A 145 -104.06 -10.13 -9.46
N LYS A 146 -103.63 -11.38 -9.29
CA LYS A 146 -104.48 -12.57 -9.39
C LYS A 146 -105.62 -12.52 -8.37
N ASN A 147 -105.34 -12.13 -7.12
CA ASN A 147 -106.38 -11.98 -6.09
C ASN A 147 -107.45 -10.95 -6.51
N LEU A 148 -107.05 -9.80 -7.06
CA LEU A 148 -107.99 -8.82 -7.60
C LEU A 148 -108.85 -9.40 -8.75
N GLN A 149 -108.22 -10.10 -9.69
CA GLN A 149 -108.92 -10.75 -10.80
C GLN A 149 -109.92 -11.80 -10.30
N ASP A 150 -109.58 -12.55 -9.25
CA ASP A 150 -110.47 -13.54 -8.63
C ASP A 150 -111.68 -12.87 -7.96
N LYS A 151 -111.51 -11.73 -7.28
CA LYS A 151 -112.64 -10.97 -6.73
C LYS A 151 -113.57 -10.40 -7.80
N ILE A 152 -113.01 -9.95 -8.93
CA ILE A 152 -113.79 -9.47 -10.08
C ILE A 152 -114.58 -10.63 -10.73
N SER A 153 -113.95 -11.79 -10.86
CA SER A 153 -114.56 -12.98 -11.49
C SER A 153 -115.61 -13.66 -10.61
N ALA A 154 -115.54 -13.46 -9.29
CA ALA A 154 -116.53 -13.97 -8.35
C ALA A 154 -117.86 -13.20 -8.34
N VAL A 155 -117.97 -12.10 -9.08
CA VAL A 155 -119.22 -11.32 -9.19
C VAL A 155 -120.25 -12.12 -9.99
N GLU A 156 -121.29 -12.57 -9.31
CA GLU A 156 -122.48 -13.14 -9.95
C GLU A 156 -123.39 -12.01 -10.45
N GLU A 157 -123.80 -12.07 -11.72
CA GLU A 157 -124.66 -11.07 -12.36
C GLU A 157 -126.12 -11.51 -12.41
N GLY A 158 -127.05 -10.56 -12.49
CA GLY A 158 -128.49 -10.84 -12.64
C GLY A 158 -129.22 -11.17 -11.33
N LEU A 159 -128.61 -10.91 -10.17
CA LEU A 159 -129.26 -11.11 -8.88
C LEU A 159 -130.42 -10.11 -8.66
N ASP A 160 -131.45 -10.57 -7.94
CA ASP A 160 -132.57 -9.72 -7.51
C ASP A 160 -132.28 -8.99 -6.19
N ILE A 161 -133.11 -8.00 -5.87
CA ILE A 161 -132.95 -7.08 -4.73
C ILE A 161 -132.83 -7.75 -3.37
N ARG A 162 -133.27 -9.01 -3.21
CA ARG A 162 -133.08 -9.77 -1.96
C ARG A 162 -131.60 -10.07 -1.69
N TYR A 163 -130.78 -10.12 -2.74
CA TYR A 163 -129.35 -10.36 -2.67
C TYR A 163 -128.51 -9.06 -2.71
N GLN A 164 -129.13 -7.90 -2.48
CA GLN A 164 -128.43 -6.61 -2.51
C GLN A 164 -127.20 -6.56 -1.59
N GLU A 165 -127.26 -7.21 -0.42
CA GLU A 165 -126.11 -7.28 0.48
C GLU A 165 -124.93 -8.05 -0.12
N GLN A 166 -125.20 -9.15 -0.83
CA GLN A 166 -124.19 -9.91 -1.57
C GLN A 166 -123.55 -9.05 -2.67
N VAL A 167 -124.36 -8.31 -3.43
CA VAL A 167 -123.88 -7.36 -4.45
C VAL A 167 -123.01 -6.26 -3.84
N ASN A 168 -123.41 -5.70 -2.70
CA ASN A 168 -122.63 -4.70 -1.96
C ASN A 168 -121.29 -5.27 -1.45
N ASN A 169 -121.27 -6.53 -1.03
CA ASN A 169 -120.05 -7.20 -0.57
C ASN A 169 -119.07 -7.50 -1.71
N TYR A 170 -119.56 -7.78 -2.93
CA TYR A 170 -118.69 -7.86 -4.12
C TYR A 170 -117.95 -6.55 -4.37
N ALA A 171 -118.63 -5.40 -4.28
CA ALA A 171 -117.99 -4.10 -4.46
C ALA A 171 -116.88 -3.88 -3.42
N LYS A 172 -117.16 -4.14 -2.13
CA LYS A 172 -116.17 -4.02 -1.05
C LYS A 172 -114.96 -4.93 -1.24
N ALA A 173 -115.20 -6.18 -1.66
CA ALA A 173 -114.12 -7.16 -1.88
C ALA A 173 -113.18 -6.72 -3.03
N ILE A 174 -113.74 -6.14 -4.11
CA ILE A 174 -112.95 -5.59 -5.21
C ILE A 174 -112.14 -4.38 -4.72
N GLU A 175 -112.76 -3.44 -4.00
CA GLU A 175 -112.05 -2.26 -3.48
C GLU A 175 -110.92 -2.63 -2.53
N GLN A 176 -111.14 -3.59 -1.63
CA GLN A 176 -110.10 -4.08 -0.73
C GLN A 176 -108.96 -4.75 -1.51
N ALA A 177 -109.27 -5.58 -2.52
CA ALA A 177 -108.24 -6.22 -3.33
C ALA A 177 -107.43 -5.21 -4.16
N ILE A 178 -108.00 -4.06 -4.54
CA ILE A 178 -107.26 -2.94 -5.15
C ILE A 178 -106.31 -2.30 -4.15
N ILE A 179 -106.75 -2.07 -2.90
CA ILE A 179 -105.91 -1.52 -1.82
C ILE A 179 -104.75 -2.47 -1.49
N ASP A 180 -105.01 -3.77 -1.50
CA ASP A 180 -104.05 -4.82 -1.18
C ASP A 180 -103.06 -5.13 -2.32
N LEU A 181 -103.14 -4.41 -3.45
CA LEU A 181 -102.19 -4.55 -4.54
C LEU A 181 -100.77 -4.20 -4.07
N LYS A 182 -99.82 -5.10 -4.35
CA LYS A 182 -98.42 -4.93 -4.00
C LYS A 182 -97.61 -4.63 -5.25
N TYR A 183 -96.80 -3.58 -5.23
CA TYR A 183 -95.89 -3.27 -6.32
C TYR A 183 -94.77 -4.31 -6.43
N LEU A 184 -94.27 -4.53 -7.65
CA LEU A 184 -93.03 -5.27 -7.87
C LEU A 184 -91.84 -4.50 -7.27
N PRO A 185 -90.80 -5.21 -6.77
CA PRO A 185 -89.54 -4.56 -6.45
C PRO A 185 -88.93 -3.93 -7.71
N ALA A 186 -88.15 -2.86 -7.55
CA ALA A 186 -87.30 -2.36 -8.62
C ALA A 186 -86.22 -3.39 -9.00
N ASP A 187 -85.70 -3.32 -10.21
CA ASP A 187 -84.58 -4.15 -10.67
C ASP A 187 -83.25 -3.52 -10.23
N TYR A 188 -82.59 -4.20 -9.29
CA TYR A 188 -81.31 -3.80 -8.70
C TYR A 188 -80.10 -4.47 -9.36
N THR A 189 -80.28 -5.28 -10.41
CA THR A 189 -79.22 -6.14 -10.95
C THR A 189 -77.96 -5.35 -11.32
N LYS A 190 -78.12 -4.29 -12.14
CA LYS A 190 -76.99 -3.43 -12.55
C LYS A 190 -76.37 -2.64 -11.39
N LEU A 191 -77.20 -2.19 -10.45
CA LEU A 191 -76.70 -1.49 -9.27
C LEU A 191 -75.83 -2.43 -8.42
N ASN A 192 -76.27 -3.66 -8.20
CA ASN A 192 -75.53 -4.65 -7.43
C ASN A 192 -74.18 -5.00 -8.09
N GLU A 193 -74.14 -5.11 -9.42
CA GLU A 193 -72.88 -5.26 -10.16
C GLU A 193 -71.95 -4.06 -9.94
N ALA A 194 -72.47 -2.83 -10.05
CA ALA A 194 -71.68 -1.62 -9.81
C ALA A 194 -71.16 -1.53 -8.37
N VAL A 195 -71.97 -1.93 -7.38
CA VAL A 195 -71.57 -1.99 -5.97
C VAL A 195 -70.45 -3.03 -5.78
N ALA A 196 -70.57 -4.21 -6.38
CA ALA A 196 -69.53 -5.23 -6.30
C ALA A 196 -68.20 -4.76 -6.94
N ASP A 197 -68.27 -4.09 -8.08
CA ASP A 197 -67.09 -3.50 -8.74
C ASP A 197 -66.44 -2.42 -7.86
N ALA A 198 -67.25 -1.58 -7.19
CA ALA A 198 -66.76 -0.59 -6.23
C ALA A 198 -66.05 -1.24 -5.04
N GLU A 199 -66.67 -2.25 -4.43
CA GLU A 199 -66.08 -3.00 -3.32
C GLU A 199 -64.76 -3.68 -3.71
N ALA A 200 -64.70 -4.28 -4.91
CA ALA A 200 -63.50 -4.89 -5.44
C ALA A 200 -62.38 -3.85 -5.66
N ALA A 201 -62.71 -2.70 -6.25
CA ALA A 201 -61.76 -1.60 -6.44
C ALA A 201 -61.19 -1.10 -5.11
N ILE A 202 -62.05 -0.86 -4.10
CA ILE A 202 -61.64 -0.42 -2.77
C ILE A 202 -60.72 -1.45 -2.11
N LYS A 203 -61.03 -2.74 -2.23
CA LYS A 203 -60.27 -3.84 -1.62
C LYS A 203 -58.83 -3.94 -2.11
N THR A 204 -58.50 -3.41 -3.29
CA THR A 204 -57.11 -3.36 -3.79
C THR A 204 -56.18 -2.55 -2.88
N GLY A 205 -56.72 -1.59 -2.12
CA GLY A 205 -55.93 -0.65 -1.32
C GLY A 205 -55.15 0.38 -2.16
N TYR A 206 -55.32 0.38 -3.48
CA TYR A 206 -54.53 1.22 -4.39
C TYR A 206 -54.99 2.67 -4.49
N TYR A 207 -56.20 2.98 -4.04
CA TYR A 207 -56.80 4.30 -4.22
C TYR A 207 -56.69 5.16 -2.95
N THR A 208 -56.59 6.48 -3.11
CA THR A 208 -56.50 7.44 -2.01
C THR A 208 -57.71 7.36 -1.08
N ASP A 209 -57.43 7.53 0.22
CA ASP A 209 -58.46 7.39 1.26
C ASP A 209 -59.59 8.42 1.06
N GLU A 210 -59.29 9.61 0.54
CA GLU A 210 -60.27 10.66 0.22
C GLU A 210 -61.30 10.21 -0.83
N THR A 211 -60.82 9.68 -1.97
CA THR A 211 -61.72 9.23 -3.05
C THR A 211 -62.48 7.95 -2.68
N VAL A 212 -61.85 7.06 -1.89
CA VAL A 212 -62.51 5.87 -1.34
C VAL A 212 -63.61 6.25 -0.35
N ALA A 213 -63.37 7.24 0.52
CA ALA A 213 -64.39 7.74 1.44
C ALA A 213 -65.61 8.30 0.69
N SER A 214 -65.36 9.09 -0.36
CA SER A 214 -66.43 9.65 -1.21
C SER A 214 -67.29 8.56 -1.87
N LEU A 215 -66.67 7.50 -2.41
CA LEU A 215 -67.39 6.37 -2.98
C LEU A 215 -68.17 5.59 -1.90
N ASN A 216 -67.59 5.38 -0.73
CA ASN A 216 -68.28 4.73 0.40
C ASN A 216 -69.52 5.50 0.86
N ASP A 217 -69.49 6.83 0.81
CA ASP A 217 -70.67 7.64 1.16
C ASP A 217 -71.78 7.52 0.12
N VAL A 218 -71.45 7.42 -1.17
CA VAL A 218 -72.42 7.06 -2.22
C VAL A 218 -73.04 5.69 -1.92
N LEU A 219 -72.22 4.67 -1.63
CA LEU A 219 -72.69 3.32 -1.33
C LEU A 219 -73.64 3.27 -0.12
N LYS A 220 -73.35 4.04 0.93
CA LYS A 220 -74.22 4.12 2.14
C LYS A 220 -75.56 4.80 1.87
N SER A 221 -75.64 5.68 0.87
CA SER A 221 -76.87 6.43 0.54
C SER A 221 -77.92 5.60 -0.21
N ILE A 222 -77.55 4.41 -0.69
CA ILE A 222 -78.42 3.55 -1.51
C ILE A 222 -79.54 2.95 -0.65
N ASP A 223 -80.77 3.22 -1.05
CA ASP A 223 -81.96 2.55 -0.53
C ASP A 223 -82.18 1.23 -1.29
N LYS A 224 -82.26 0.12 -0.57
CA LYS A 224 -82.37 -1.25 -1.12
C LYS A 224 -83.80 -1.79 -1.17
N ASN A 225 -84.80 -1.00 -0.79
CA ASN A 225 -86.19 -1.45 -0.67
C ASN A 225 -87.15 -0.71 -1.62
N LEU A 226 -86.64 -0.16 -2.72
CA LEU A 226 -87.48 0.58 -3.67
C LEU A 226 -88.32 -0.36 -4.55
N ASP A 227 -89.56 0.05 -4.79
CA ASP A 227 -90.45 -0.59 -5.75
C ASP A 227 -90.26 -0.06 -7.18
N ILE A 228 -90.84 -0.75 -8.15
CA ILE A 228 -90.72 -0.50 -9.59
C ILE A 228 -91.07 0.95 -10.02
N ARG A 229 -91.89 1.68 -9.25
CA ARG A 229 -92.20 3.09 -9.55
C ARG A 229 -90.97 4.00 -9.40
N ASN A 230 -90.00 3.56 -8.62
CA ASN A 230 -88.75 4.26 -8.34
C ASN A 230 -87.57 3.70 -9.15
N GLN A 231 -87.82 2.92 -10.22
CA GLN A 231 -86.75 2.34 -11.05
C GLN A 231 -85.72 3.39 -11.50
N LYS A 232 -86.17 4.58 -11.93
CA LYS A 232 -85.27 5.67 -12.32
C LYS A 232 -84.30 6.09 -11.21
N LYS A 233 -84.71 6.00 -9.94
CA LYS A 233 -83.85 6.32 -8.79
C LYS A 233 -82.78 5.23 -8.58
N VAL A 234 -83.15 3.96 -8.77
CA VAL A 234 -82.20 2.83 -8.77
C VAL A 234 -81.17 3.00 -9.90
N ASP A 235 -81.63 3.36 -11.09
CA ASP A 235 -80.75 3.63 -12.24
C ASP A 235 -79.80 4.82 -11.97
N MET A 236 -80.27 5.87 -11.29
CA MET A 236 -79.42 6.99 -10.86
C MET A 236 -78.38 6.59 -9.80
N TYR A 237 -78.73 5.69 -8.86
CA TYR A 237 -77.75 5.16 -7.92
C TYR A 237 -76.64 4.38 -8.64
N GLU A 238 -76.98 3.60 -9.67
CA GLU A 238 -76.00 2.86 -10.46
C GLU A 238 -75.00 3.80 -11.12
N GLN A 239 -75.50 4.85 -11.79
CA GLN A 239 -74.68 5.89 -12.40
C GLN A 239 -73.78 6.61 -11.39
N ALA A 240 -74.31 6.90 -10.19
CA ALA A 240 -73.54 7.55 -9.13
C ALA A 240 -72.39 6.65 -8.64
N VAL A 241 -72.63 5.35 -8.47
CA VAL A 241 -71.58 4.39 -8.11
C VAL A 241 -70.52 4.29 -9.22
N ARG A 242 -70.94 4.16 -10.49
CA ARG A 242 -70.01 4.13 -11.63
C ARG A 242 -69.16 5.39 -11.73
N THR A 243 -69.77 6.55 -11.51
CA THR A 243 -69.07 7.84 -11.47
C THR A 243 -68.06 7.86 -10.31
N GLY A 244 -68.47 7.40 -9.12
CA GLY A 244 -67.58 7.30 -7.97
C GLY A 244 -66.38 6.38 -8.21
N ILE A 245 -66.58 5.22 -8.86
CA ILE A 245 -65.48 4.33 -9.28
C ILE A 245 -64.53 5.07 -10.24
N SER A 246 -65.05 5.74 -11.27
CA SER A 246 -64.22 6.50 -12.22
C SER A 246 -63.48 7.68 -11.58
N GLY A 247 -63.98 8.20 -10.47
CA GLY A 247 -63.38 9.29 -9.71
C GLY A 247 -62.31 8.84 -8.71
N LEU A 248 -62.08 7.53 -8.56
CA LEU A 248 -61.03 7.01 -7.70
C LEU A 248 -59.64 7.44 -8.21
N LYS A 249 -58.79 7.91 -7.30
CA LYS A 249 -57.41 8.31 -7.60
C LYS A 249 -56.44 7.35 -6.97
N TYR A 250 -55.41 6.91 -7.68
CA TYR A 250 -54.39 6.04 -7.11
C TYR A 250 -53.54 6.77 -6.05
N LYS A 251 -53.09 6.02 -5.03
CA LYS A 251 -52.05 6.47 -4.10
C LYS A 251 -50.72 6.60 -4.85
N PRO A 252 -49.86 7.56 -4.48
CA PRO A 252 -48.50 7.58 -5.00
C PRO A 252 -47.73 6.33 -4.54
N ALA A 253 -46.76 5.88 -5.34
CA ALA A 253 -45.79 4.89 -4.88
C ALA A 253 -44.88 5.49 -3.80
N ASP A 254 -44.35 4.63 -2.93
CA ASP A 254 -43.41 5.00 -1.88
C ASP A 254 -41.96 4.97 -2.39
N TYR A 255 -41.35 6.15 -2.50
CA TYR A 255 -39.96 6.36 -2.93
C TYR A 255 -38.98 6.47 -1.76
N SER A 256 -39.40 6.26 -0.51
CA SER A 256 -38.54 6.41 0.67
C SER A 256 -37.25 5.56 0.61
N ALA A 257 -37.34 4.34 0.07
CA ALA A 257 -36.18 3.47 -0.16
C ALA A 257 -35.23 4.03 -1.22
N VAL A 258 -35.77 4.59 -2.32
CA VAL A 258 -34.97 5.23 -3.38
C VAL A 258 -34.21 6.43 -2.82
N GLU A 259 -34.89 7.31 -2.08
CA GLU A 259 -34.26 8.48 -1.46
C GLU A 259 -33.21 8.08 -0.42
N THR A 260 -33.45 7.01 0.34
CA THR A 260 -32.45 6.43 1.24
C THR A 260 -31.22 5.95 0.49
N ALA A 261 -31.39 5.25 -0.64
CA ALA A 261 -30.29 4.78 -1.47
C ALA A 261 -29.51 5.94 -2.11
N LYS A 262 -30.21 6.96 -2.64
CA LYS A 262 -29.59 8.20 -3.15
C LYS A 262 -28.76 8.91 -2.08
N GLY A 263 -29.21 8.90 -0.82
CA GLY A 263 -28.47 9.47 0.32
C GLY A 263 -27.14 8.77 0.64
N LYS A 264 -26.94 7.53 0.19
CA LYS A 264 -25.69 6.76 0.39
C LYS A 264 -24.64 7.02 -0.70
N VAL A 265 -24.99 7.77 -1.76
CA VAL A 265 -24.07 8.07 -2.87
C VAL A 265 -22.86 8.86 -2.34
N PRO A 266 -21.62 8.39 -2.57
CA PRO A 266 -20.43 9.11 -2.14
C PRO A 266 -20.34 10.51 -2.75
N ALA A 267 -19.88 11.50 -1.98
CA ALA A 267 -19.73 12.87 -2.48
C ALA A 267 -18.55 13.02 -3.47
N ASN A 268 -17.54 12.17 -3.37
CA ASN A 268 -16.31 12.26 -4.16
C ASN A 268 -16.21 11.08 -5.14
N SER A 269 -16.52 11.34 -6.41
CA SER A 269 -16.43 10.36 -7.49
C SER A 269 -15.01 10.01 -7.88
N SER A 270 -14.03 10.90 -7.64
CA SER A 270 -12.64 10.75 -8.09
C SER A 270 -11.89 9.60 -7.43
N LEU A 271 -12.49 8.95 -6.41
CA LEU A 271 -11.94 7.77 -5.76
C LEU A 271 -12.29 6.48 -6.50
N TYR A 272 -13.28 6.49 -7.38
CA TYR A 272 -13.82 5.30 -8.02
C TYR A 272 -13.50 5.24 -9.51
N THR A 273 -13.45 4.05 -10.09
CA THR A 273 -13.26 3.87 -11.52
C THR A 273 -14.43 4.48 -12.29
N GLU A 274 -14.13 5.09 -13.44
CA GLU A 274 -15.13 5.73 -14.31
C GLU A 274 -16.28 4.78 -14.66
N GLU A 275 -15.97 3.52 -14.96
CA GLU A 275 -16.97 2.51 -15.32
C GLU A 275 -17.96 2.23 -14.18
N SER A 276 -17.46 2.02 -12.96
CA SER A 276 -18.33 1.72 -11.81
C SER A 276 -19.15 2.93 -11.38
N TRP A 277 -18.56 4.13 -11.44
CA TRP A 277 -19.25 5.38 -11.16
C TRP A 277 -20.34 5.67 -12.18
N GLN A 278 -20.06 5.51 -13.48
CA GLN A 278 -21.04 5.71 -14.54
C GLN A 278 -22.22 4.72 -14.43
N ASN A 279 -21.96 3.48 -14.02
CA ASN A 279 -23.05 2.52 -13.76
C ASN A 279 -24.01 3.02 -12.67
N LEU A 280 -23.48 3.49 -11.54
CA LEU A 280 -24.30 4.11 -10.48
C LEU A 280 -25.10 5.30 -11.01
N GLN A 281 -24.47 6.17 -11.78
CA GLN A 281 -25.12 7.36 -12.34
C GLN A 281 -26.25 7.00 -13.33
N ASN A 282 -26.07 5.92 -14.11
CA ASN A 282 -27.13 5.38 -14.97
C ASN A 282 -28.32 4.87 -14.14
N LYS A 283 -28.08 4.19 -13.01
CA LYS A 283 -29.16 3.72 -12.11
C LYS A 283 -29.92 4.88 -11.47
N LEU A 284 -29.21 5.93 -11.06
CA LEU A 284 -29.82 7.15 -10.52
C LEU A 284 -30.70 7.86 -11.56
N THR A 285 -30.25 7.92 -12.81
CA THR A 285 -30.98 8.59 -13.90
C THR A 285 -32.18 7.77 -14.41
N ALA A 286 -32.16 6.46 -14.21
CA ALA A 286 -33.25 5.57 -14.63
C ALA A 286 -34.51 5.65 -13.73
N VAL A 287 -34.42 6.34 -12.59
CA VAL A 287 -35.55 6.51 -11.66
C VAL A 287 -36.61 7.39 -12.31
N GLU A 288 -37.74 6.78 -12.67
CA GLU A 288 -38.93 7.50 -13.09
C GLU A 288 -39.69 7.99 -11.84
N GLU A 289 -40.02 9.28 -11.78
CA GLU A 289 -40.72 9.91 -10.66
C GLU A 289 -42.23 10.03 -10.91
N GLY A 290 -43.01 10.14 -9.82
CA GLY A 290 -44.46 10.38 -9.90
C GLY A 290 -45.29 9.13 -10.23
N LEU A 291 -44.70 7.93 -10.11
CA LEU A 291 -45.44 6.68 -10.30
C LEU A 291 -46.47 6.46 -9.18
N ASP A 292 -47.56 5.79 -9.55
CA ASP A 292 -48.60 5.38 -8.61
C ASP A 292 -48.30 4.00 -8.00
N ILE A 293 -49.00 3.66 -6.92
CA ILE A 293 -48.81 2.46 -6.10
C ILE A 293 -48.84 1.14 -6.90
N ARG A 294 -49.44 1.09 -8.10
CA ARG A 294 -49.41 -0.12 -8.94
C ARG A 294 -48.01 -0.44 -9.45
N TYR A 295 -47.13 0.54 -9.47
CA TYR A 295 -45.73 0.43 -9.87
C TYR A 295 -44.78 0.36 -8.66
N GLN A 296 -45.30 0.05 -7.46
CA GLN A 296 -44.47 -0.03 -6.25
C GLN A 296 -43.29 -0.99 -6.42
N GLU A 297 -43.48 -2.13 -7.09
CA GLU A 297 -42.39 -3.09 -7.33
C GLU A 297 -41.29 -2.48 -8.23
N GLN A 298 -41.66 -1.69 -9.25
CA GLN A 298 -40.69 -0.97 -10.09
C GLN A 298 -39.92 0.07 -9.28
N VAL A 299 -40.61 0.80 -8.38
CA VAL A 299 -39.97 1.78 -7.48
C VAL A 299 -39.02 1.10 -6.49
N THR A 300 -39.43 -0.04 -5.92
CA THR A 300 -38.55 -0.87 -5.08
C THR A 300 -37.32 -1.34 -5.86
N GLY A 301 -37.51 -1.80 -7.10
CA GLY A 301 -36.42 -2.23 -7.98
C GLY A 301 -35.42 -1.11 -8.31
N TYR A 302 -35.86 0.15 -8.39
CA TYR A 302 -34.94 1.28 -8.52
C TYR A 302 -34.02 1.42 -7.29
N ALA A 303 -34.57 1.31 -6.09
CA ALA A 303 -33.78 1.39 -4.86
C ALA A 303 -32.75 0.26 -4.80
N GLU A 304 -33.17 -0.98 -5.06
CA GLU A 304 -32.28 -2.15 -5.10
C GLU A 304 -31.17 -1.99 -6.15
N ALA A 305 -31.49 -1.50 -7.34
CA ALA A 305 -30.50 -1.27 -8.39
C ALA A 305 -29.46 -0.20 -8.01
N ILE A 306 -29.87 0.86 -7.31
CA ILE A 306 -28.95 1.88 -6.78
C ILE A 306 -28.08 1.28 -5.68
N GLU A 307 -28.67 0.54 -4.72
CA GLU A 307 -27.90 -0.10 -3.64
C GLU A 307 -26.87 -1.09 -4.18
N GLN A 308 -27.24 -1.90 -5.18
CA GLN A 308 -26.30 -2.80 -5.81
C GLN A 308 -25.18 -2.05 -6.54
N ALA A 309 -25.51 -0.98 -7.28
CA ALA A 309 -24.49 -0.18 -7.95
C ALA A 309 -23.54 0.53 -6.97
N LEU A 310 -24.02 0.89 -5.77
CA LEU A 310 -23.17 1.40 -4.69
C LEU A 310 -22.22 0.33 -4.15
N LEU A 311 -22.68 -0.91 -3.98
CA LEU A 311 -21.85 -2.04 -3.57
C LEU A 311 -20.81 -2.41 -4.64
N ASP A 312 -21.15 -2.22 -5.91
CA ASP A 312 -20.29 -2.53 -7.06
C ASP A 312 -19.29 -1.40 -7.39
N LEU A 313 -19.28 -0.30 -6.63
CA LEU A 313 -18.28 0.76 -6.78
C LEU A 313 -16.87 0.19 -6.58
N LYS A 314 -15.98 0.48 -7.52
CA LYS A 314 -14.58 0.02 -7.48
C LYS A 314 -13.68 1.21 -7.29
N TYR A 315 -12.82 1.17 -6.28
CA TYR A 315 -11.81 2.21 -6.11
C TYR A 315 -10.79 2.18 -7.27
N ILE A 316 -10.24 3.34 -7.61
CA ILE A 316 -9.06 3.44 -8.47
C ILE A 316 -7.85 2.91 -7.69
N GLY A 317 -6.87 2.30 -8.36
CA GLY A 317 -5.59 1.95 -7.72
C GLY A 317 -4.85 3.20 -7.23
N ALA A 318 -4.10 3.07 -6.13
CA ALA A 318 -3.24 4.16 -5.65
C ALA A 318 -2.15 4.51 -6.68
N ASP A 319 -1.66 5.76 -6.64
CA ASP A 319 -0.53 6.20 -7.45
C ASP A 319 0.79 5.79 -6.81
N TYR A 320 1.40 4.75 -7.38
CA TYR A 320 2.68 4.20 -6.95
C TYR A 320 3.89 4.83 -7.65
N THR A 321 3.73 5.84 -8.50
CA THR A 321 4.79 6.36 -9.37
C THR A 321 6.02 6.79 -8.57
N LYS A 322 5.83 7.60 -7.54
CA LYS A 322 6.91 8.06 -6.64
C LYS A 322 7.53 6.91 -5.86
N LEU A 323 6.71 5.96 -5.39
CA LEU A 323 7.20 4.80 -4.65
C LEU A 323 8.12 3.93 -5.51
N ARG A 324 7.73 3.64 -6.75
CA ARG A 324 8.55 2.89 -7.71
C ARG A 324 9.90 3.58 -7.96
N GLU A 325 9.91 4.89 -8.12
CA GLU A 325 11.16 5.65 -8.31
C GLU A 325 12.10 5.54 -7.11
N VAL A 326 11.56 5.64 -5.89
CA VAL A 326 12.36 5.58 -4.65
C VAL A 326 12.83 4.15 -4.36
N VAL A 327 11.97 3.14 -4.54
CA VAL A 327 12.35 1.70 -4.45
C VAL A 327 13.50 1.40 -5.40
N LYS A 328 13.40 1.82 -6.67
CA LYS A 328 14.46 1.61 -7.66
C LYS A 328 15.80 2.22 -7.24
N LYS A 329 15.78 3.41 -6.62
CA LYS A 329 17.00 4.04 -6.08
C LYS A 329 17.56 3.24 -4.89
N ALA A 330 16.71 2.80 -3.97
CA ALA A 330 17.11 1.99 -2.82
C ALA A 330 17.72 0.65 -3.24
N GLU A 331 17.10 -0.06 -4.20
CA GLU A 331 17.63 -1.30 -4.77
C GLU A 331 19.01 -1.09 -5.45
N ALA A 332 19.17 0.03 -6.16
CA ALA A 332 20.45 0.38 -6.78
C ALA A 332 21.56 0.62 -5.75
N GLU A 333 21.26 1.31 -4.64
CA GLU A 333 22.21 1.50 -3.53
C GLU A 333 22.62 0.16 -2.90
N ILE A 334 21.67 -0.73 -2.63
CA ILE A 334 21.94 -2.08 -2.09
C ILE A 334 22.86 -2.86 -3.05
N ALA A 335 22.62 -2.77 -4.35
CA ALA A 335 23.41 -3.48 -5.37
C ALA A 335 24.87 -2.98 -5.50
N THR A 336 25.24 -1.84 -4.92
CA THR A 336 26.64 -1.36 -4.95
C THR A 336 27.60 -2.22 -4.13
N HIS A 337 27.08 -2.99 -3.15
CA HIS A 337 27.89 -3.74 -2.18
C HIS A 337 28.89 -2.88 -1.36
N TYR A 338 28.65 -1.56 -1.29
CA TYR A 338 29.41 -0.64 -0.45
C TYR A 338 28.94 -0.60 1.00
N TYR A 339 27.75 -1.12 1.29
CA TYR A 339 27.10 -1.06 2.60
C TYR A 339 27.16 -2.40 3.33
N THR A 340 27.00 -2.39 4.65
CA THR A 340 26.96 -3.60 5.47
C THR A 340 25.76 -4.47 5.10
N GLN A 341 25.91 -5.79 5.28
CA GLN A 341 24.82 -6.75 5.05
C GLN A 341 23.60 -6.43 5.94
N GLU A 342 23.83 -6.02 7.20
CA GLU A 342 22.78 -5.74 8.16
C GLU A 342 21.95 -4.51 7.75
N SER A 343 22.59 -3.37 7.46
CA SER A 343 21.87 -2.16 7.05
C SER A 343 21.15 -2.35 5.70
N SER A 344 21.77 -3.09 4.77
CA SER A 344 21.18 -3.37 3.46
C SER A 344 19.97 -4.30 3.57
N SER A 345 20.05 -5.34 4.42
CA SER A 345 18.94 -6.27 4.65
C SER A 345 17.75 -5.58 5.32
N MET A 346 18.00 -4.63 6.22
CA MET A 346 16.95 -3.88 6.90
C MET A 346 16.21 -2.91 5.96
N LEU A 347 16.93 -2.29 5.01
CA LEU A 347 16.31 -1.54 3.93
C LEU A 347 15.50 -2.46 2.99
N GLN A 348 16.04 -3.63 2.64
CA GLN A 348 15.32 -4.61 1.82
C GLN A 348 14.03 -5.10 2.50
N MET A 349 14.05 -5.39 3.80
CA MET A 349 12.84 -5.73 4.56
C MET A 349 11.79 -4.61 4.51
N THR A 350 12.23 -3.34 4.50
CA THR A 350 11.30 -2.21 4.38
C THR A 350 10.64 -2.16 3.00
N ILE A 351 11.38 -2.51 1.94
CA ILE A 351 10.85 -2.64 0.57
C ILE A 351 9.87 -3.82 0.48
N ASP A 352 10.20 -4.96 1.06
CA ASP A 352 9.41 -6.18 0.99
C ASP A 352 8.05 -6.07 1.72
N LEU A 353 7.92 -5.12 2.67
CA LEU A 353 6.68 -4.84 3.40
C LEU A 353 5.69 -3.95 2.61
N ILE A 354 6.04 -3.49 1.41
CA ILE A 354 5.15 -2.68 0.58
C ILE A 354 4.00 -3.53 0.05
N ASP A 355 2.77 -3.12 0.36
CA ASP A 355 1.61 -3.59 -0.37
C ASP A 355 1.46 -2.81 -1.69
N TRP A 356 1.55 -3.53 -2.81
CA TRP A 356 1.45 -2.98 -4.17
C TRP A 356 0.02 -3.01 -4.75
N ASN A 357 -0.96 -3.45 -3.96
CA ASN A 357 -2.35 -3.62 -4.39
C ASN A 357 -3.32 -2.72 -3.60
N LEU A 358 -2.82 -1.60 -3.07
CA LEU A 358 -3.64 -0.61 -2.40
C LEU A 358 -4.43 0.23 -3.41
N ASP A 359 -5.65 0.56 -3.02
CA ASP A 359 -6.49 1.51 -3.73
C ASP A 359 -6.24 2.96 -3.27
N ILE A 360 -6.78 3.91 -4.01
CA ILE A 360 -6.57 5.34 -3.84
C ILE A 360 -7.01 5.87 -2.46
N SER A 361 -7.91 5.19 -1.75
CA SER A 361 -8.27 5.57 -0.37
C SER A 361 -7.12 5.37 0.63
N HIS A 362 -6.10 4.57 0.26
CA HIS A 362 -4.89 4.30 1.03
C HIS A 362 -3.66 5.01 0.43
N GLN A 363 -3.85 6.10 -0.34
CA GLN A 363 -2.73 6.86 -0.90
C GLN A 363 -1.76 7.36 0.18
N ASP A 364 -2.25 7.70 1.37
CA ASP A 364 -1.42 8.10 2.51
C ASP A 364 -0.49 6.98 3.01
N ASP A 365 -0.85 5.71 2.79
CA ASP A 365 0.01 4.57 3.11
C ASP A 365 1.11 4.40 2.07
N VAL A 366 0.77 4.58 0.78
CA VAL A 366 1.75 4.62 -0.32
C VAL A 366 2.77 5.74 -0.10
N ASP A 367 2.30 6.94 0.28
CA ASP A 367 3.15 8.08 0.60
C ASP A 367 4.01 7.82 1.85
N ARG A 368 3.49 7.11 2.86
CA ARG A 368 4.28 6.66 4.02
C ARG A 368 5.35 5.64 3.67
N TYR A 369 5.10 4.73 2.72
CA TYR A 369 6.14 3.81 2.22
C TYR A 369 7.28 4.58 1.56
N VAL A 370 6.98 5.64 0.79
CA VAL A 370 7.99 6.52 0.17
C VAL A 370 8.92 7.09 1.23
N GLU A 371 8.35 7.67 2.29
CA GLU A 371 9.14 8.27 3.37
C GLU A 371 9.91 7.22 4.18
N SER A 372 9.33 6.04 4.39
CA SER A 372 9.98 4.92 5.09
C SER A 372 11.22 4.42 4.35
N ILE A 373 11.16 4.30 3.01
CA ILE A 373 12.34 3.90 2.22
C ILE A 373 13.40 4.99 2.24
N LYS A 374 13.03 6.26 2.07
CA LYS A 374 14.01 7.37 2.17
C LYS A 374 14.73 7.35 3.52
N ALA A 375 13.97 7.15 4.61
CA ALA A 375 14.54 7.02 5.95
C ALA A 375 15.43 5.79 6.11
N GLY A 376 15.06 4.66 5.48
CA GLY A 376 15.89 3.45 5.46
C GLY A 376 17.21 3.67 4.70
N MET A 377 17.18 4.34 3.54
CA MET A 377 18.38 4.70 2.78
C MET A 377 19.35 5.57 3.59
N LEU A 378 18.84 6.50 4.42
CA LEU A 378 19.66 7.33 5.30
C LEU A 378 20.34 6.54 6.44
N LYS A 379 19.88 5.33 6.74
CA LYS A 379 20.44 4.44 7.76
C LYS A 379 21.41 3.40 7.20
N LEU A 380 21.71 3.45 5.89
CA LEU A 380 22.71 2.58 5.30
C LEU A 380 24.09 2.88 5.90
N GLU A 381 24.77 1.84 6.36
CA GLU A 381 26.09 1.94 6.97
C GLU A 381 27.13 1.41 5.99
N LYS A 382 28.12 2.23 5.64
CA LYS A 382 29.14 1.85 4.66
C LYS A 382 30.14 0.86 5.26
N LEU A 383 30.58 -0.10 4.47
CA LEU A 383 31.72 -0.95 4.79
C LEU A 383 33.00 -0.12 4.84
N PRO A 384 33.96 -0.45 5.73
CA PRO A 384 35.29 0.12 5.65
C PRO A 384 35.97 -0.30 4.33
N ALA A 385 36.83 0.56 3.79
CA ALA A 385 37.74 0.15 2.71
C ALA A 385 38.73 -0.91 3.21
N ASP A 386 39.24 -1.72 2.29
CA ASP A 386 40.27 -2.72 2.56
C ASP A 386 41.66 -2.07 2.51
N TYR A 387 42.28 -1.92 3.68
CA TYR A 387 43.61 -1.36 3.85
C TYR A 387 44.73 -2.42 3.85
N THR A 388 44.42 -3.70 3.65
CA THR A 388 45.38 -4.80 3.86
C THR A 388 46.65 -4.65 3.01
N GLU A 389 46.51 -4.36 1.71
CA GLU A 389 47.66 -4.16 0.82
C GLU A 389 48.37 -2.82 1.09
N LEU A 390 47.63 -1.78 1.50
CA LEU A 390 48.21 -0.49 1.90
C LEU A 390 49.07 -0.62 3.16
N ASP A 391 48.56 -1.29 4.20
CA ASP A 391 49.28 -1.53 5.45
C ASP A 391 50.56 -2.34 5.21
N LYS A 392 50.50 -3.32 4.30
CA LYS A 392 51.67 -4.07 3.85
C LYS A 392 52.67 -3.18 3.13
N ALA A 393 52.23 -2.35 2.18
CA ALA A 393 53.10 -1.42 1.47
C ALA A 393 53.77 -0.41 2.42
N ILE A 394 53.03 0.10 3.42
CA ILE A 394 53.55 0.97 4.48
C ILE A 394 54.59 0.24 5.31
N THR A 395 54.33 -1.03 5.68
CA THR A 395 55.28 -1.85 6.44
C THR A 395 56.57 -2.07 5.65
N ASP A 396 56.46 -2.52 4.39
CA ASP A 396 57.61 -2.74 3.50
C ASP A 396 58.43 -1.45 3.30
N ALA A 397 57.76 -0.31 3.09
CA ALA A 397 58.40 1.00 2.98
C ALA A 397 59.21 1.36 4.23
N ASN A 398 58.61 1.22 5.41
CA ASN A 398 59.25 1.51 6.69
C ASN A 398 60.45 0.58 6.97
N GLU A 399 60.36 -0.71 6.64
CA GLU A 399 61.48 -1.64 6.75
C GLU A 399 62.67 -1.23 5.87
N LYS A 400 62.41 -0.76 4.64
CA LYS A 400 63.46 -0.24 3.74
C LYS A 400 64.12 1.00 4.31
N ILE A 401 63.35 1.97 4.80
CA ILE A 401 63.87 3.19 5.44
C ILE A 401 64.75 2.84 6.64
N ALA A 402 64.32 1.89 7.48
CA ALA A 402 65.02 1.49 8.69
C ALA A 402 66.43 0.92 8.44
N THR A 403 66.73 0.42 7.24
CA THR A 403 68.09 -0.03 6.89
C THR A 403 69.14 1.08 6.91
N GLY A 404 68.73 2.35 6.78
CA GLY A 404 69.63 3.50 6.67
C GLY A 404 70.43 3.54 5.36
N TRP A 405 70.13 2.66 4.41
CA TRP A 405 70.89 2.51 3.16
C TRP A 405 70.52 3.51 2.06
N TYR A 406 69.43 4.25 2.21
CA TYR A 406 68.84 5.07 1.13
C TYR A 406 69.07 6.57 1.34
N THR A 407 69.21 7.33 0.25
CA THR A 407 69.49 8.78 0.30
C THR A 407 68.36 9.57 0.95
N ASP A 408 68.71 10.63 1.68
CA ASP A 408 67.73 11.43 2.42
C ASP A 408 66.68 12.07 1.48
N GLU A 409 67.04 12.40 0.22
CA GLU A 409 66.09 12.92 -0.78
C GLU A 409 65.08 11.87 -1.26
N SER A 410 65.51 10.63 -1.50
CA SER A 410 64.59 9.56 -1.93
C SER A 410 63.69 9.09 -0.79
N VAL A 411 64.21 9.10 0.45
CA VAL A 411 63.44 8.82 1.66
C VAL A 411 62.39 9.91 1.92
N ALA A 412 62.71 11.20 1.71
CA ALA A 412 61.75 12.28 1.88
C ALA A 412 60.53 12.17 0.95
N LYS A 413 60.74 11.80 -0.32
CA LYS A 413 59.63 11.58 -1.28
C LYS A 413 58.74 10.40 -0.89
N LEU A 414 59.32 9.34 -0.33
CA LEU A 414 58.56 8.22 0.24
C LEU A 414 57.79 8.64 1.49
N GLN A 415 58.38 9.48 2.35
CA GLN A 415 57.71 10.00 3.54
C GLN A 415 56.51 10.88 3.19
N GLU A 416 56.61 11.74 2.17
CA GLU A 416 55.47 12.51 1.66
C GLU A 416 54.32 11.62 1.19
N ALA A 417 54.63 10.51 0.51
CA ALA A 417 53.62 9.53 0.09
C ALA A 417 52.95 8.86 1.30
N LEU A 418 53.71 8.49 2.33
CA LEU A 418 53.18 7.91 3.57
C LEU A 418 52.29 8.91 4.34
N ASP A 419 52.69 10.17 4.44
CA ASP A 419 51.97 11.21 5.18
C ASP A 419 50.66 11.63 4.48
N SER A 420 50.54 11.37 3.18
CA SER A 420 49.34 11.67 2.39
C SER A 420 48.17 10.71 2.63
N VAL A 421 48.41 9.57 3.30
CA VAL A 421 47.41 8.52 3.53
C VAL A 421 46.33 9.01 4.49
N LEU A 422 45.07 8.97 4.02
CA LEU A 422 43.91 9.25 4.87
C LEU A 422 43.36 7.96 5.49
N PRO A 423 43.25 7.89 6.84
CA PRO A 423 42.66 6.73 7.50
C PRO A 423 41.12 6.79 7.49
N GLY A 424 40.49 5.63 7.65
CA GLY A 424 39.03 5.52 7.85
C GLY A 424 38.19 5.77 6.60
N LEU A 425 38.76 5.57 5.41
CA LEU A 425 38.00 5.57 4.16
C LEU A 425 37.04 4.38 4.11
N THR A 426 35.90 4.62 3.46
CA THR A 426 34.85 3.62 3.24
C THR A 426 34.99 2.97 1.87
N LYS A 427 34.36 1.81 1.68
CA LYS A 427 34.54 0.94 0.52
C LYS A 427 34.23 1.58 -0.84
N ASP A 428 33.36 2.58 -0.89
CA ASP A 428 33.08 3.39 -2.09
C ASP A 428 34.27 4.25 -2.54
N ARG A 429 35.29 4.39 -1.68
CA ARG A 429 36.55 5.11 -1.94
C ARG A 429 37.74 4.16 -1.96
N GLN A 430 37.51 2.87 -2.25
CA GLN A 430 38.57 1.87 -2.35
C GLN A 430 39.65 2.27 -3.38
N ASP A 431 39.24 2.89 -4.49
CA ASP A 431 40.17 3.34 -5.53
C ASP A 431 41.23 4.32 -4.98
N GLU A 432 40.88 5.14 -3.97
CA GLU A 432 41.85 6.05 -3.32
C GLU A 432 42.83 5.29 -2.42
N VAL A 433 42.37 4.24 -1.71
CA VAL A 433 43.24 3.36 -0.92
C VAL A 433 44.20 2.60 -1.83
N ASP A 434 43.70 2.12 -2.97
CA ASP A 434 44.51 1.44 -3.98
C ASP A 434 45.52 2.41 -4.63
N GLU A 435 45.15 3.66 -4.86
CA GLU A 435 46.04 4.72 -5.36
C GLU A 435 47.13 5.08 -4.34
N TYR A 436 46.80 5.22 -3.05
CA TYR A 436 47.80 5.38 -1.98
C TYR A 436 48.79 4.20 -1.97
N THR A 437 48.27 2.97 -2.09
CA THR A 437 49.10 1.75 -2.14
C THR A 437 50.08 1.81 -3.31
N GLN A 438 49.58 2.11 -4.51
CA GLN A 438 50.43 2.23 -5.70
C GLN A 438 51.48 3.33 -5.56
N THR A 439 51.10 4.48 -4.99
CA THR A 439 52.00 5.62 -4.78
C THR A 439 53.13 5.26 -3.82
N ILE A 440 52.83 4.61 -2.71
CA ILE A 440 53.82 4.15 -1.72
C ILE A 440 54.71 3.05 -2.30
N VAL A 441 54.14 2.05 -2.98
CA VAL A 441 54.92 0.99 -3.64
C VAL A 441 55.86 1.59 -4.67
N LYS A 442 55.39 2.54 -5.49
CA LYS A 442 56.22 3.23 -6.46
C LYS A 442 57.34 4.02 -5.78
N ALA A 443 57.03 4.85 -4.80
CA ALA A 443 58.04 5.63 -4.08
C ALA A 443 59.07 4.74 -3.36
N THR A 444 58.65 3.57 -2.88
CA THR A 444 59.52 2.55 -2.26
C THR A 444 60.47 1.93 -3.28
N ASN A 445 59.98 1.61 -4.48
CA ASN A 445 60.80 1.10 -5.57
C ASN A 445 61.76 2.15 -6.14
N ASP A 446 61.38 3.42 -6.09
CA ASP A 446 62.19 4.56 -6.55
C ASP A 446 63.27 4.98 -5.53
N LEU A 447 63.39 4.30 -4.38
CA LEU A 447 64.42 4.56 -3.38
C LEU A 447 65.84 4.37 -3.95
N VAL A 448 66.70 5.37 -3.73
CA VAL A 448 68.07 5.38 -4.24
C VAL A 448 69.05 5.06 -3.11
N LYS A 449 69.86 4.01 -3.26
CA LYS A 449 70.86 3.64 -2.25
C LYS A 449 71.99 4.69 -2.18
N LYS A 450 72.49 4.95 -0.96
CA LYS A 450 73.75 5.68 -0.73
C LYS A 450 74.91 4.88 -1.33
N LEU A 451 75.99 5.56 -1.70
CA LEU A 451 77.24 4.89 -2.08
C LEU A 451 77.93 4.34 -0.83
N ALA A 452 78.69 3.25 -1.00
CA ALA A 452 79.60 2.77 0.03
C ALA A 452 80.65 3.85 0.35
N ASN A 453 81.15 3.83 1.57
CA ASN A 453 82.19 4.71 2.05
C ASN A 453 83.57 4.18 1.62
N TYR A 454 84.20 4.88 0.69
CA TYR A 454 85.53 4.57 0.14
C TYR A 454 86.67 5.31 0.84
N THR A 455 86.39 6.08 1.90
CA THR A 455 87.37 7.01 2.49
C THR A 455 88.67 6.32 2.90
N GLU A 456 88.61 5.14 3.54
CA GLU A 456 89.82 4.41 3.94
C GLU A 456 90.53 3.74 2.75
N LEU A 457 89.79 3.17 1.80
CA LEU A 457 90.36 2.63 0.56
C LEU A 457 91.12 3.72 -0.21
N GLN A 458 90.54 4.91 -0.31
CA GLN A 458 91.14 6.04 -1.00
C GLN A 458 92.45 6.49 -0.33
N LYS A 459 92.51 6.52 1.00
CA LYS A 459 93.77 6.83 1.72
C LYS A 459 94.89 5.85 1.36
N ILE A 460 94.58 4.56 1.25
CA ILE A 460 95.56 3.54 0.86
C ILE A 460 96.01 3.74 -0.60
N LEU A 461 95.06 3.99 -1.51
CA LEU A 461 95.38 4.28 -2.91
C LEU A 461 96.26 5.53 -3.04
N ASP A 462 95.93 6.59 -2.31
CA ASP A 462 96.70 7.85 -2.28
C ASP A 462 98.13 7.62 -1.73
N LEU A 463 98.28 6.75 -0.72
CA LEU A 463 99.59 6.36 -0.17
C LEU A 463 100.44 5.61 -1.22
N LEU A 464 99.82 4.71 -1.99
CA LEU A 464 100.46 3.91 -3.03
C LEU A 464 100.84 4.73 -4.28
N ASP A 465 100.08 5.78 -4.58
CA ASP A 465 100.33 6.69 -5.70
C ASP A 465 101.35 7.78 -5.38
N ASN A 466 101.68 7.99 -4.10
CA ASN A 466 102.67 8.96 -3.67
C ASN A 466 104.09 8.36 -3.66
N SER A 467 104.87 8.65 -4.70
CA SER A 467 106.27 8.20 -4.84
C SER A 467 107.24 8.74 -3.79
N SER A 468 106.81 9.69 -2.95
CA SER A 468 107.57 10.19 -1.79
C SER A 468 107.18 9.54 -0.47
N SER A 469 106.28 8.54 -0.47
CA SER A 469 105.87 7.82 0.74
C SER A 469 106.99 6.92 1.28
N GLU A 470 106.87 6.53 2.56
CA GLU A 470 107.86 5.67 3.23
C GLU A 470 108.10 4.34 2.50
N ILE A 471 107.08 3.86 1.76
CA ILE A 471 107.16 2.65 0.93
C ILE A 471 108.22 2.79 -0.18
N TYR A 472 108.38 3.97 -0.79
CA TYR A 472 109.34 4.17 -1.89
C TYR A 472 110.71 4.70 -1.46
N ASN A 473 110.83 5.27 -0.25
CA ASN A 473 112.06 5.89 0.24
C ASN A 473 112.99 4.96 1.05
N ASN A 474 112.52 3.78 1.44
CA ASN A 474 113.33 2.76 2.12
C ASN A 474 113.75 1.66 1.14
N THR A 475 114.88 1.01 1.42
CA THR A 475 115.35 -0.14 0.63
C THR A 475 114.76 -1.42 1.21
N TYR A 476 113.85 -2.05 0.48
CA TYR A 476 113.21 -3.31 0.86
C TYR A 476 113.72 -4.49 0.02
N LYS A 477 113.87 -5.67 0.65
CA LYS A 477 114.39 -6.89 0.01
C LYS A 477 113.42 -7.49 -1.02
N ASN A 478 112.12 -7.31 -0.83
CA ASN A 478 111.03 -7.93 -1.60
C ASN A 478 110.13 -6.91 -2.31
N PHE A 479 110.65 -5.69 -2.54
CA PHE A 479 109.88 -4.55 -3.03
C PHE A 479 109.11 -4.84 -4.34
N ASP A 480 109.80 -5.36 -5.35
CA ASP A 480 109.24 -5.55 -6.69
C ASP A 480 108.12 -6.60 -6.71
N GLU A 481 108.24 -7.66 -5.91
CA GLU A 481 107.25 -8.75 -5.84
C GLU A 481 105.93 -8.28 -5.21
N VAL A 482 106.02 -7.52 -4.11
CA VAL A 482 104.83 -6.99 -3.41
C VAL A 482 104.13 -5.91 -4.24
N MET A 483 104.88 -5.02 -4.90
CA MET A 483 104.30 -3.99 -5.76
C MET A 483 103.57 -4.55 -6.99
N ALA A 484 104.03 -5.70 -7.53
CA ALA A 484 103.32 -6.38 -8.61
C ALA A 484 101.94 -6.90 -8.17
N LEU A 485 101.83 -7.46 -6.96
CA LEU A 485 100.56 -7.94 -6.39
C LEU A 485 99.59 -6.79 -6.12
N ILE A 486 100.09 -5.70 -5.54
CA ILE A 486 99.31 -4.47 -5.30
C ILE A 486 98.71 -3.94 -6.61
N ASN A 487 99.52 -3.82 -7.66
CA ASN A 487 99.06 -3.29 -8.94
C ASN A 487 98.04 -4.21 -9.63
N ALA A 488 98.23 -5.53 -9.59
CA ALA A 488 97.26 -6.48 -10.11
C ALA A 488 95.91 -6.38 -9.39
N TYR A 489 95.91 -6.34 -8.06
CA TYR A 489 94.68 -6.23 -7.28
C TYR A 489 93.96 -4.89 -7.49
N ARG A 490 94.71 -3.78 -7.64
CA ARG A 490 94.17 -2.46 -7.96
C ARG A 490 93.43 -2.45 -9.31
N GLU A 491 94.03 -3.01 -10.35
CA GLU A 491 93.46 -3.00 -11.70
C GLU A 491 92.33 -4.01 -11.89
N GLU A 492 92.47 -5.23 -11.37
CA GLU A 492 91.49 -6.29 -11.58
C GLU A 492 90.27 -6.16 -10.66
N THR A 493 90.49 -5.73 -9.41
CA THR A 493 89.43 -5.72 -8.39
C THR A 493 89.01 -4.30 -8.02
N VAL A 494 89.94 -3.45 -7.55
CA VAL A 494 89.56 -2.15 -6.97
C VAL A 494 88.90 -1.23 -7.99
N LYS A 495 89.51 -1.07 -9.17
CA LYS A 495 89.00 -0.20 -10.25
C LYS A 495 87.57 -0.51 -10.67
N ASN A 496 87.23 -1.80 -10.76
CA ASN A 496 85.90 -2.26 -11.18
C ASN A 496 84.82 -2.09 -10.09
N ASN A 497 85.23 -1.75 -8.86
CA ASN A 497 84.38 -1.69 -7.68
C ASN A 497 84.44 -0.32 -6.97
N MET A 498 84.77 0.76 -7.68
CA MET A 498 84.86 2.14 -7.15
C MET A 498 83.51 2.89 -7.07
N ASN A 499 82.38 2.21 -7.27
CA ASN A 499 81.05 2.82 -7.22
C ASN A 499 79.98 1.83 -6.73
N LEU A 500 80.31 1.07 -5.70
CA LEU A 500 79.39 0.12 -5.07
C LEU A 500 78.40 0.85 -4.15
N PRO A 501 77.16 0.35 -4.06
CA PRO A 501 76.18 0.85 -3.10
C PRO A 501 76.52 0.44 -1.67
N ILE A 502 75.96 1.15 -0.69
CA ILE A 502 76.24 0.99 0.75
C ILE A 502 75.94 -0.42 1.30
N ASP A 503 75.03 -1.17 0.70
CA ASP A 503 74.77 -2.58 1.07
C ASP A 503 75.89 -3.54 0.64
N LYS A 504 76.90 -3.03 -0.08
CA LYS A 504 78.14 -3.71 -0.43
C LYS A 504 79.36 -3.12 0.27
N GLN A 505 79.17 -2.35 1.35
CA GLN A 505 80.25 -1.77 2.14
C GLN A 505 81.33 -2.79 2.51
N SER A 506 80.93 -4.02 2.86
CA SER A 506 81.87 -5.10 3.20
C SER A 506 82.87 -5.42 2.09
N GLN A 507 82.52 -5.25 0.81
CA GLN A 507 83.43 -5.46 -0.31
C GLN A 507 84.47 -4.33 -0.41
N VAL A 508 84.07 -3.09 -0.08
CA VAL A 508 84.98 -1.94 0.00
C VAL A 508 85.96 -2.13 1.16
N ASP A 509 85.46 -2.59 2.30
CA ASP A 509 86.28 -2.90 3.47
C ASP A 509 87.27 -4.04 3.17
N GLU A 510 86.85 -5.08 2.43
CA GLU A 510 87.71 -6.20 2.00
C GLU A 510 88.82 -5.74 1.03
N MET A 511 88.49 -4.89 0.06
CA MET A 511 89.50 -4.29 -0.83
C MET A 511 90.53 -3.46 -0.06
N THR A 512 90.06 -2.69 0.92
CA THR A 512 90.89 -1.87 1.80
C THR A 512 91.84 -2.75 2.60
N ALA A 513 91.32 -3.79 3.26
CA ALA A 513 92.11 -4.71 4.06
C ALA A 513 93.13 -5.49 3.22
N THR A 514 92.78 -5.89 2.00
CA THR A 514 93.68 -6.65 1.11
C THR A 514 94.85 -5.80 0.64
N LEU A 515 94.62 -4.56 0.21
CA LEU A 515 95.70 -3.64 -0.16
C LEU A 515 96.60 -3.29 1.02
N GLN A 516 96.01 -3.07 2.21
CA GLN A 516 96.79 -2.84 3.43
C GLN A 516 97.66 -4.06 3.76
N GLY A 517 97.09 -5.27 3.64
CA GLY A 517 97.82 -6.52 3.87
C GLY A 517 99.02 -6.72 2.94
N TYR A 518 98.93 -6.28 1.69
CA TYR A 518 100.11 -6.26 0.81
C TYR A 518 101.15 -5.24 1.25
N ILE A 519 100.76 -4.01 1.63
CA ILE A 519 101.70 -2.98 2.10
C ILE A 519 102.49 -3.46 3.33
N ASP A 520 101.81 -4.12 4.27
CA ASP A 520 102.43 -4.60 5.51
C ASP A 520 103.46 -5.74 5.30
N SER A 521 103.60 -6.28 4.08
CA SER A 521 104.47 -7.43 3.78
C SER A 521 105.91 -7.09 3.33
N LEU A 522 106.34 -5.81 3.37
CA LEU A 522 107.69 -5.34 2.94
C LEU A 522 108.82 -5.48 4.02
N GLU A 523 110.07 -5.85 3.65
CA GLU A 523 111.24 -6.15 4.58
C GLU A 523 112.57 -5.32 4.37
N LEU A 524 113.30 -4.81 5.41
CA LEU A 524 114.46 -3.83 5.38
C LEU A 524 115.95 -4.40 5.44
N GLU A 525 117.04 -3.58 5.21
CA GLU A 525 118.53 -3.93 5.12
C GLU A 525 119.53 -3.07 6.03
N GLU A 526 120.76 -3.53 6.48
CA GLU A 526 121.67 -2.93 7.58
C GLU A 526 123.17 -2.45 7.26
N ALA A 527 123.88 -1.64 8.12
CA ALA A 527 125.18 -0.84 7.90
C ALA A 527 126.51 -1.15 8.75
N LYS A 528 127.74 -0.59 8.41
CA LYS A 528 129.13 -0.92 8.99
C LYS A 528 130.11 0.27 9.35
N ALA A 529 131.24 0.04 10.09
CA ALA A 529 132.26 1.04 10.58
C ALA A 529 133.72 0.92 10.04
N THR A 530 134.49 2.02 9.86
CA THR A 530 135.80 2.06 9.13
C THR A 530 136.89 3.03 9.68
N PHE A 531 138.18 2.66 9.59
CA PHE A 531 139.38 3.53 9.81
C PHE A 531 140.51 3.16 8.84
N GLU A 532 140.90 4.06 7.95
CA GLU A 532 141.88 3.78 6.90
C GLU A 532 142.73 5.00 6.50
N ALA A 533 143.75 4.77 5.66
CA ALA A 533 144.58 5.85 5.13
C ALA A 533 143.75 6.74 4.21
N LYS A 534 143.83 8.07 4.37
CA LYS A 534 143.06 8.99 3.53
C LYS A 534 143.53 8.88 2.09
N GLU A 535 142.60 8.66 1.17
CA GLU A 535 142.89 8.59 -0.25
C GLU A 535 143.62 9.86 -0.73
N GLY A 536 144.73 9.68 -1.45
CA GLY A 536 145.62 10.78 -1.89
C GLY A 536 146.67 11.26 -0.86
N SER A 537 146.63 10.80 0.40
CA SER A 537 147.66 11.13 1.40
C SER A 537 148.94 10.30 1.24
N THR A 538 150.05 10.76 1.84
CA THR A 538 151.31 9.99 1.90
C THR A 538 151.27 8.84 2.91
N THR A 539 150.20 8.74 3.70
CA THR A 539 150.05 7.78 4.80
C THR A 539 150.12 6.35 4.30
N VAL A 540 150.85 5.51 5.04
CA VAL A 540 150.79 4.07 4.88
C VAL A 540 150.52 3.46 6.24
N ILE A 541 149.35 2.82 6.39
CA ILE A 541 149.02 2.00 7.55
C ILE A 541 149.32 0.55 7.18
N LYS A 542 150.38 -0.01 7.79
CA LYS A 542 150.78 -1.39 7.50
C LYS A 542 151.54 -2.00 8.68
N ASP A 543 151.29 -3.28 8.94
CA ASP A 543 151.96 -4.10 9.95
C ASP A 543 151.90 -3.51 11.37
N GLY A 544 150.78 -2.85 11.71
CA GLY A 544 150.60 -2.19 13.01
C GLY A 544 151.36 -0.86 13.15
N TYR A 545 151.84 -0.28 12.05
CA TYR A 545 152.53 1.01 12.06
C TYR A 545 151.91 2.00 11.07
N ILE A 546 152.07 3.29 11.39
CA ILE A 546 151.72 4.39 10.49
C ILE A 546 153.00 5.10 10.05
N TYR A 547 153.24 5.10 8.74
CA TYR A 547 154.38 5.74 8.08
C TYR A 547 153.92 6.87 7.15
N GLY A 548 154.87 7.60 6.57
CA GLY A 548 154.58 8.65 5.59
C GLY A 548 154.15 9.97 6.20
N LEU A 549 154.33 10.14 7.52
CA LEU A 549 153.95 11.33 8.27
C LEU A 549 155.11 12.34 8.30
N THR A 550 154.79 13.63 8.23
CA THR A 550 155.79 14.71 8.30
C THR A 550 156.18 15.03 9.75
N THR A 551 157.38 15.59 9.95
CA THR A 551 157.80 16.10 11.27
C THR A 551 156.95 17.31 11.68
N GLY A 552 156.89 17.61 12.98
CA GLY A 552 156.09 18.73 13.50
C GLY A 552 154.57 18.51 13.43
N LEU A 553 154.09 17.26 13.28
CA LEU A 553 152.69 16.94 13.08
C LEU A 553 151.84 17.07 14.37
N THR A 554 150.69 17.72 14.29
CA THR A 554 149.70 17.77 15.40
C THR A 554 148.62 16.69 15.24
N LYS A 555 147.95 16.30 16.34
CA LYS A 555 146.84 15.33 16.30
C LYS A 555 145.70 15.74 15.34
N ALA A 556 145.31 17.01 15.36
CA ALA A 556 144.27 17.52 14.47
C ALA A 556 144.68 17.44 12.99
N SER A 557 145.93 17.80 12.68
CA SER A 557 146.44 17.68 11.32
C SER A 557 146.54 16.22 10.87
N PHE A 558 146.82 15.28 11.77
CA PHE A 558 146.81 13.85 11.45
C PHE A 558 145.42 13.38 11.01
N LEU A 559 144.37 13.68 11.78
CA LEU A 559 143.00 13.25 11.45
C LEU A 559 142.47 13.88 10.15
N ASN A 560 142.75 15.15 9.91
CA ASN A 560 142.18 15.85 8.76
C ASN A 560 142.87 15.48 7.44
N ASN A 561 144.18 15.22 7.48
CA ASN A 561 144.99 15.15 6.26
C ASN A 561 145.54 13.76 5.95
N PHE A 562 145.58 12.84 6.93
CA PHE A 562 146.31 11.58 6.77
C PHE A 562 145.41 10.33 6.89
N VAL A 563 144.21 10.40 7.48
CA VAL A 563 143.30 9.25 7.67
C VAL A 563 141.84 9.59 7.35
N THR A 564 141.05 8.59 6.93
CA THR A 564 139.58 8.64 6.79
C THR A 564 138.97 7.72 7.84
N TYR A 565 137.91 8.17 8.50
CA TYR A 565 137.28 7.40 9.56
C TYR A 565 135.78 7.70 9.67
N GLU A 566 134.96 6.65 9.78
CA GLU A 566 133.51 6.74 9.91
C GLU A 566 133.01 5.73 10.94
N ASN A 567 132.08 6.14 11.78
CA ASN A 567 131.55 5.34 12.88
C ASN A 567 132.62 4.82 13.84
N VAL A 568 133.67 5.62 14.09
CA VAL A 568 134.76 5.30 15.03
C VAL A 568 135.27 6.52 15.81
N THR A 569 135.86 6.30 16.98
CA THR A 569 136.57 7.28 17.81
C THR A 569 138.07 6.96 17.89
N ILE A 570 138.93 8.00 17.84
CA ILE A 570 140.40 7.87 17.77
C ILE A 570 141.09 8.40 19.05
N SER A 571 142.02 7.63 19.60
CA SER A 571 142.81 8.01 20.80
C SER A 571 144.32 7.83 20.60
N TYR A 572 145.13 8.51 21.43
CA TYR A 572 146.61 8.54 21.29
C TYR A 572 147.33 8.33 22.63
N SER A 573 148.41 7.55 22.65
CA SER A 573 149.27 7.35 23.84
C SER A 573 150.77 7.33 23.49
N GLY A 574 151.64 7.57 24.49
CA GLY A 574 153.10 7.44 24.34
C GLY A 574 153.84 8.60 23.65
N ASN A 575 153.15 9.69 23.27
CA ASN A 575 153.76 10.85 22.62
C ASN A 575 154.69 11.64 23.56
N LYS A 576 155.94 11.89 23.16
CA LYS A 576 156.99 12.47 24.04
C LYS A 576 157.32 13.94 23.79
N GLY A 577 156.53 14.64 22.97
CA GLY A 577 156.70 16.06 22.71
C GLY A 577 155.38 16.76 22.37
N ARG A 578 155.49 18.02 21.94
CA ARG A 578 154.34 18.79 21.45
C ARG A 578 153.77 18.22 20.15
N TYR A 579 154.63 17.64 19.33
CA TYR A 579 154.27 17.05 18.04
C TYR A 579 154.18 15.53 18.18
N LEU A 580 153.40 14.89 17.31
CA LEU A 580 153.34 13.44 17.20
C LEU A 580 154.68 12.94 16.69
N GLY A 581 155.43 12.28 17.55
CA GLY A 581 156.72 11.70 17.22
C GLY A 581 156.70 10.18 17.13
N THR A 582 157.83 9.63 16.70
CA THR A 582 158.06 8.18 16.63
C THR A 582 157.77 7.51 17.98
N GLY A 583 156.97 6.45 17.93
CA GLY A 583 156.56 5.68 19.11
C GLY A 583 155.20 6.07 19.68
N THR A 584 154.55 7.12 19.17
CA THR A 584 153.15 7.42 19.52
C THR A 584 152.21 6.33 19.01
N VAL A 585 151.30 5.83 19.84
CA VAL A 585 150.30 4.81 19.49
C VAL A 585 148.94 5.47 19.21
N VAL A 586 148.27 5.06 18.14
CA VAL A 586 146.93 5.50 17.68
C VAL A 586 145.97 4.32 17.73
N THR A 587 144.83 4.46 18.41
CA THR A 587 143.81 3.40 18.54
C THR A 587 142.45 3.89 18.02
N ALA A 588 141.80 3.10 17.15
CA ALA A 588 140.49 3.36 16.56
C ALA A 588 139.42 2.40 17.11
N THR A 589 138.28 2.93 17.59
CA THR A 589 137.20 2.17 18.27
C THR A 589 135.85 2.45 17.64
N SER A 590 135.09 1.42 17.24
CA SER A 590 133.76 1.52 16.65
C SER A 590 132.76 2.23 17.58
N THR A 591 132.01 3.21 17.06
CA THR A 591 130.89 3.83 17.78
C THR A 591 129.60 3.03 17.66
N LEU A 592 129.53 2.05 16.75
CA LEU A 592 128.36 1.15 16.61
C LEU A 592 128.40 0.01 17.62
N THR A 593 129.60 -0.52 17.91
CA THR A 593 129.77 -1.73 18.74
C THR A 593 130.60 -1.49 20.00
N GLY A 594 131.35 -0.37 20.09
CA GLY A 594 132.26 -0.09 21.20
C GLY A 594 133.60 -0.84 21.14
N GLU A 595 133.84 -1.66 20.12
CA GLU A 595 135.04 -2.49 20.01
C GLU A 595 136.20 -1.77 19.29
N VAL A 596 137.44 -2.08 19.69
CA VAL A 596 138.65 -1.55 19.02
C VAL A 596 138.84 -2.25 17.67
N ILE A 597 138.81 -1.47 16.59
CA ILE A 597 138.95 -1.98 15.23
C ILE A 597 140.39 -1.88 14.69
N GLY A 598 141.29 -1.18 15.40
CA GLY A 598 142.71 -1.13 15.05
C GLY A 598 143.58 -0.36 16.04
N THR A 599 144.84 -0.77 16.21
CA THR A 599 145.87 -0.06 17.00
C THR A 599 147.20 -0.01 16.25
N TYR A 600 147.79 1.18 16.13
CA TYR A 600 148.94 1.43 15.24
C TYR A 600 149.98 2.34 15.90
N THR A 601 151.28 2.09 15.67
CA THR A 601 152.38 2.92 16.18
C THR A 601 152.97 3.82 15.10
N ILE A 602 153.13 5.11 15.37
CA ILE A 602 153.71 6.09 14.45
C ILE A 602 155.23 5.92 14.33
N ILE A 603 155.74 5.96 13.10
CA ILE A 603 157.16 6.02 12.77
C ILE A 603 157.42 7.26 11.90
N ILE A 604 158.23 8.18 12.41
CA ILE A 604 158.79 9.30 11.66
C ILE A 604 160.29 9.07 11.55
N TYR A 605 160.75 8.73 10.34
CA TYR A 605 162.14 8.40 10.09
C TYR A 605 163.04 9.59 10.40
N GLY A 606 164.07 9.34 11.20
CA GLY A 606 165.02 10.31 11.73
C GLY A 606 164.62 10.97 13.05
N ASP A 607 163.34 10.94 13.45
CA ASP A 607 162.91 11.33 14.80
C ASP A 607 163.04 10.11 15.69
N VAL A 608 164.12 10.06 16.45
CA VAL A 608 164.54 8.91 17.26
C VAL A 608 164.21 9.15 18.73
N SER A 609 164.26 10.40 19.15
CA SER A 609 163.82 10.85 20.47
C SER A 609 162.31 10.70 20.67
N GLY A 610 161.55 10.76 19.58
CA GLY A 610 160.10 10.61 19.57
C GLY A 610 159.37 11.90 19.93
N ASP A 611 160.04 13.05 19.84
CA ASP A 611 159.45 14.37 20.10
C ASP A 611 158.80 15.00 18.85
N GLY A 612 158.92 14.33 17.70
CA GLY A 612 158.37 14.73 16.41
C GLY A 612 159.26 15.68 15.60
N ILE A 613 160.49 15.96 16.07
CA ILE A 613 161.43 16.88 15.42
C ILE A 613 162.78 16.17 15.24
N ILE A 614 163.43 16.37 14.09
CA ILE A 614 164.75 15.78 13.82
C ILE A 614 165.84 16.83 14.11
N ASN A 615 166.61 16.62 15.17
CA ASN A 615 167.64 17.56 15.62
C ASN A 615 168.87 16.84 16.23
N SER A 616 169.78 17.62 16.82
CA SER A 616 171.03 17.11 17.42
C SER A 616 170.81 16.10 18.55
N VAL A 617 169.64 16.09 19.19
CA VAL A 617 169.26 15.08 20.20
C VAL A 617 169.10 13.72 19.54
N ASP A 618 168.44 13.63 18.39
CA ASP A 618 168.29 12.36 17.66
C ASP A 618 169.64 11.84 17.17
N GLU A 619 170.48 12.73 16.62
CA GLU A 619 171.85 12.41 16.23
C GLU A 619 172.64 11.85 17.42
N LEU A 620 172.55 12.51 18.58
CA LEU A 620 173.23 12.08 19.80
C LEU A 620 172.70 10.73 20.31
N MET A 621 171.38 10.50 20.29
CA MET A 621 170.78 9.23 20.72
C MET A 621 171.22 8.07 19.83
N VAL A 622 171.28 8.28 18.52
CA VAL A 622 171.79 7.27 17.58
C VAL A 622 173.29 7.02 17.81
N SER A 623 174.09 8.09 18.00
CA SER A 623 175.52 7.98 18.30
C SER A 623 175.77 7.14 19.56
N ASN A 624 175.09 7.48 20.65
CA ASN A 624 175.19 6.77 21.93
C ASN A 624 174.74 5.31 21.81
N THR A 625 173.75 5.04 20.95
CA THR A 625 173.28 3.67 20.71
C THR A 625 174.32 2.83 19.97
N ILE A 626 174.97 3.41 18.96
CA ILE A 626 176.04 2.72 18.21
C ILE A 626 177.26 2.47 19.09
N GLN A 627 177.56 3.39 20.00
CA GLN A 627 178.58 3.22 21.03
C GLN A 627 178.15 2.28 22.17
N LYS A 628 176.93 1.70 22.09
CA LYS A 628 176.32 0.79 23.07
C LYS A 628 176.06 1.39 24.46
N ASN A 629 176.07 2.72 24.57
CA ASN A 629 175.78 3.46 25.80
C ASN A 629 174.27 3.71 26.00
N PHE A 630 173.46 3.44 24.99
CA PHE A 630 172.00 3.61 25.03
C PHE A 630 171.33 2.54 24.16
N ILE A 631 170.08 2.17 24.44
CA ILE A 631 169.30 1.25 23.61
C ILE A 631 168.02 1.95 23.16
N LEU A 632 167.83 2.08 21.85
CA LEU A 632 166.61 2.66 21.28
C LEU A 632 165.42 1.70 21.41
N SER A 633 164.22 2.25 21.55
CA SER A 633 162.97 1.48 21.45
C SER A 633 162.83 0.84 20.06
N PRO A 634 162.00 -0.20 19.87
CA PRO A 634 161.80 -0.79 18.54
C PRO A 634 161.37 0.23 17.47
N ALA A 635 160.46 1.14 17.84
CA ALA A 635 160.01 2.22 16.97
C ALA A 635 161.14 3.23 16.66
N ALA A 636 161.86 3.69 17.69
CA ALA A 636 163.00 4.60 17.53
C ALA A 636 164.14 3.96 16.73
N SER A 637 164.42 2.67 16.92
CA SER A 637 165.39 1.91 16.12
C SER A 637 164.96 1.80 14.67
N LYS A 638 163.65 1.63 14.38
CA LYS A 638 163.12 1.68 13.01
C LYS A 638 163.27 3.07 12.40
N ALA A 639 162.93 4.13 13.13
CA ALA A 639 163.08 5.51 12.67
C ALA A 639 164.53 5.88 12.39
N ALA A 640 165.48 5.40 13.22
CA ALA A 640 166.90 5.70 13.10
C ALA A 640 167.59 5.03 11.90
N ARG A 641 167.03 3.94 11.37
CA ARG A 641 167.60 3.15 10.26
C ARG A 641 167.31 3.80 8.91
N LEU A 642 168.09 4.83 8.57
CA LEU A 642 167.89 5.60 7.34
C LEU A 642 168.57 5.00 6.11
N VAL A 643 169.52 4.08 6.31
CA VAL A 643 170.30 3.42 5.25
C VAL A 643 170.13 1.90 5.33
N SER A 644 170.44 1.30 6.47
CA SER A 644 170.39 -0.16 6.68
C SER A 644 169.11 -0.57 7.40
N ARG A 645 168.25 -1.35 6.74
CA ARG A 645 166.97 -1.81 7.33
C ARG A 645 167.13 -2.87 8.42
N LYS A 646 168.24 -3.63 8.42
CA LYS A 646 168.42 -4.78 9.31
C LYS A 646 168.99 -4.41 10.68
N ALA A 647 169.94 -3.48 10.74
CA ALA A 647 170.59 -3.08 11.98
C ALA A 647 171.03 -1.61 11.89
N LEU A 648 171.06 -0.93 13.04
CA LEU A 648 171.54 0.43 13.15
C LEU A 648 173.07 0.45 13.08
N THR A 649 173.63 1.18 12.11
CA THR A 649 175.07 1.22 11.84
C THR A 649 175.60 2.65 11.86
N ASN A 650 176.93 2.79 11.84
CA ASN A 650 177.55 4.11 11.73
C ASN A 650 177.17 4.86 10.45
N ALA A 651 176.75 4.15 9.39
CA ALA A 651 176.20 4.77 8.19
C ALA A 651 174.86 5.46 8.45
N ASP A 652 173.99 4.87 9.27
CA ASP A 652 172.70 5.46 9.67
C ASP A 652 172.90 6.70 10.55
N TYR A 653 173.92 6.69 11.42
CA TYR A 653 174.31 7.88 12.19
C TYR A 653 174.82 9.00 11.28
N LEU A 654 175.72 8.72 10.34
CA LEU A 654 176.23 9.72 9.41
C LEU A 654 175.11 10.26 8.50
N ALA A 655 174.16 9.41 8.11
CA ALA A 655 172.96 9.79 7.39
C ALA A 655 172.08 10.74 8.21
N LEU A 656 171.78 10.38 9.46
CA LEU A 656 170.99 11.23 10.34
C LEU A 656 171.70 12.56 10.63
N ARG A 657 173.01 12.53 10.85
CA ARG A 657 173.84 13.72 11.02
C ARG A 657 173.80 14.65 9.81
N ALA A 658 173.80 14.10 8.59
CA ALA A 658 173.62 14.91 7.38
C ALA A 658 172.24 15.59 7.37
N VAL A 659 171.19 14.91 7.83
CA VAL A 659 169.82 15.48 7.92
C VAL A 659 169.72 16.55 8.99
N VAL A 660 170.28 16.31 10.18
CA VAL A 660 170.33 17.29 11.27
C VAL A 660 171.11 18.54 10.87
N ARG A 661 172.18 18.37 10.09
CA ARG A 661 172.96 19.48 9.51
C ARG A 661 172.32 20.08 8.25
N LYS A 662 171.13 19.61 7.86
CA LYS A 662 170.37 20.06 6.69
C LYS A 662 171.09 19.88 5.35
N GLN A 663 172.00 18.91 5.27
CA GLN A 663 172.72 18.54 4.05
C GLN A 663 171.98 17.48 3.23
N ALA A 664 170.99 16.80 3.83
CA ALA A 664 170.11 15.85 3.15
C ALA A 664 168.72 15.89 3.80
N SER A 665 167.71 15.32 3.13
CA SER A 665 166.35 15.19 3.66
C SER A 665 165.93 13.72 3.76
N ILE A 666 164.83 13.40 4.44
CA ILE A 666 164.34 12.00 4.57
C ILE A 666 162.97 11.88 3.93
N ASN A 667 162.81 10.93 3.01
CA ASN A 667 161.50 10.53 2.51
C ASN A 667 160.74 9.75 3.59
N GLN A 668 159.69 10.33 4.16
CA GLN A 668 158.98 9.75 5.32
C GLN A 668 158.15 8.49 4.99
N LYS A 669 157.85 8.22 3.71
CA LYS A 669 157.15 6.99 3.30
C LYS A 669 158.11 5.81 3.26
N THR A 670 159.34 6.04 2.77
CA THR A 670 160.32 4.96 2.58
C THR A 670 161.36 4.89 3.68
N GLY A 671 161.65 6.00 4.37
CA GLY A 671 162.69 6.13 5.39
C GLY A 671 164.11 6.13 4.83
N LYS A 672 164.31 6.58 3.58
CA LYS A 672 165.63 6.75 2.95
C LYS A 672 165.95 8.24 2.82
N LEU A 673 167.23 8.56 2.79
CA LEU A 673 167.70 9.90 2.43
C LEU A 673 167.27 10.25 1.01
N ALA A 674 166.92 11.51 0.81
CA ALA A 674 166.59 12.14 -0.45
C ALA A 674 167.53 13.31 -0.72
#